data_AF-A0A2V8S0C8-F1
#
_entry.id   AF-A0A2V8S0C8-F1
#
_cell.length_a   1.000
_cell.length_b   1.000
_cell.length_c   1.000
_cell.angle_alpha   90.00
_cell.angle_beta   90.00
_cell.angle_gamma   90.00
#
_symmetry.space_group_name_H-M   'P 1'
#
loop_
_entity.id
_entity.type
_entity.pdbx_description
1 polymer ?
#
loop_
_entity_poly.entity_id
_entity_poly.type
_entity_poly.pdbx_seq_one_letter_code
_entity_poly.pdbx_strand_id
1 'polypeptide(L)'
;MSALDTLLAHKLFQALGWALVHFIWQGALVALTYAGAELWLRRASAQARYAAGCVGLLLMLACPVGTLLWCNATQPLSAHVQATSVLGSTSATALRVSTSNVTVRDGALVQADDFLDDTLDAPAPFRLWLAERFPSALPWLVLAWLAGACVLSLRLAGGWLLARRLRREPAPLASRAWQETAARLARRLRVSRPFRLCESALIEVPAVIDVLRPIILLPACALTGLSAPQLEALIAHELAHVGRHDYLVNLLQTCIETLLFYHPAVWWLSRRVRTEREHCCDDAAVAATGDVLVYAHALTALEQLRRRPVHRFAIAANGGSLMQRIQRLLQPHRNAPRRAPASAGLLLMLIALLSILAGAQGLASLRRYDAPEASAPQRPVLVPAQRKVAVTFVSMPATWIYYDPRAERELRKLIASLNAHNIPATGFVNESSLYHEGQLDEQRVALLRLWLDAGFDLGAQPNPHASLYDTPLADFEQDVLRGEEITGQLLKERGRSLRYFSYPFLNTGPDAATKEAAEKFLAARHYRIHQVTIDNMDWLFGKVYMDARRRGDEATMQRVADEYVPYMERMFEFYEQLSRDTLGHEPPQVLLLMASALNADKMDDLVAMLQRRGYQFVTLDEAQQDKAYSLPDTYTGPMGISWLQRWAMAKGASFRKEPYLPPYMQQYDFRQSGSDFKTNLK
;
A
#
# COMPACT_ATOMS: atom_id res chain seq x y z
N MET A 1 0.89 16.24 24.44
CA MET A 1 1.49 15.58 23.26
C MET A 1 2.81 16.24 22.99
N SER A 2 3.89 15.48 22.89
CA SER A 2 5.25 16.04 22.77
C SER A 2 5.47 16.57 21.34
N ALA A 3 6.35 17.55 21.15
CA ALA A 3 6.73 18.04 19.81
C ALA A 3 7.28 16.92 18.90
N LEU A 4 7.76 15.83 19.50
CA LEU A 4 8.22 14.63 18.82
C LEU A 4 7.04 13.88 18.18
N ASP A 5 5.92 13.75 18.87
CA ASP A 5 4.71 13.09 18.35
C ASP A 5 4.13 13.83 17.14
N THR A 6 4.17 15.16 17.16
CA THR A 6 3.72 16.01 16.05
C THR A 6 4.63 15.88 14.83
N LEU A 7 5.94 15.74 15.04
CA LEU A 7 6.92 15.59 13.96
C LEU A 7 6.87 14.19 13.33
N LEU A 8 6.68 13.14 14.14
CA LEU A 8 6.54 11.75 13.68
C LEU A 8 5.20 11.52 12.93
N ALA A 9 4.15 12.26 13.27
CA ALA A 9 2.86 12.23 12.59
C ALA A 9 2.82 13.09 11.31
N HIS A 10 3.87 13.87 11.03
CA HIS A 10 3.88 14.78 9.89
C HIS A 10 3.85 13.99 8.57
N LYS A 11 2.93 14.37 7.66
CA LYS A 11 2.70 13.72 6.35
C LYS A 11 3.99 13.47 5.55
N LEU A 12 4.91 14.44 5.57
CA LEU A 12 6.21 14.32 4.91
C LEU A 12 7.08 13.20 5.49
N PHE A 13 7.03 12.99 6.81
CA PHE A 13 7.81 11.98 7.52
C PHE A 13 7.31 10.57 7.17
N GLN A 14 5.99 10.39 7.08
CA GLN A 14 5.40 9.13 6.62
C GLN A 14 5.69 8.86 5.14
N ALA A 15 5.57 9.88 4.28
CA ALA A 15 5.89 9.76 2.86
C ALA A 15 7.37 9.40 2.64
N LEU A 16 8.28 9.96 3.45
CA LEU A 16 9.70 9.63 3.42
C LEU A 16 9.97 8.18 3.86
N GLY A 17 9.28 7.72 4.91
CA GLY A 17 9.34 6.32 5.34
C GLY A 17 8.97 5.35 4.21
N TRP A 18 7.85 5.60 3.54
CA TRP A 18 7.41 4.79 2.39
C TRP A 18 8.38 4.86 1.22
N ALA A 19 8.94 6.03 0.92
CA ALA A 19 9.96 6.17 -0.13
C ALA A 19 11.20 5.30 0.13
N LEU A 20 11.68 5.25 1.38
CA LEU A 20 12.83 4.41 1.77
C LEU A 20 12.53 2.91 1.62
N VAL A 21 11.31 2.49 1.94
CA VAL A 21 10.86 1.10 1.83
C VAL A 21 10.70 0.68 0.38
N HIS A 22 9.98 1.45 -0.44
CA HIS A 22 9.82 1.13 -1.86
C HIS A 22 11.17 1.13 -2.59
N PHE A 23 12.15 1.93 -2.13
CA PHE A 23 13.47 1.91 -2.73
C PHE A 23 14.19 0.55 -2.62
N ILE A 24 13.81 -0.32 -1.68
CA ILE A 24 14.40 -1.66 -1.54
C ILE A 24 14.20 -2.48 -2.82
N TRP A 25 12.98 -2.54 -3.35
CA TRP A 25 12.72 -3.28 -4.59
C TRP A 25 13.10 -2.46 -5.82
N GLN A 26 12.92 -1.13 -5.80
CA GLN A 26 13.27 -0.27 -6.94
C GLN A 26 14.79 -0.29 -7.21
N GLY A 27 15.61 -0.15 -6.16
CA GLY A 27 17.06 -0.22 -6.25
C GLY A 27 17.55 -1.59 -6.72
N ALA A 28 16.94 -2.67 -6.24
CA ALA A 28 17.23 -4.02 -6.72
C ALA A 28 16.90 -4.17 -8.21
N LEU A 29 15.73 -3.70 -8.65
CA LEU A 29 15.30 -3.76 -10.05
C LEU A 29 16.25 -2.99 -10.97
N VAL A 30 16.62 -1.75 -10.62
CA VAL A 30 17.58 -0.94 -11.38
C VAL A 30 18.96 -1.62 -11.48
N ALA A 31 19.39 -2.30 -10.42
CA ALA A 31 20.65 -3.04 -10.44
C ALA A 31 20.58 -4.29 -11.32
N LEU A 32 19.47 -5.03 -11.29
CA LEU A 32 19.24 -6.19 -12.15
C LEU A 32 19.17 -5.78 -13.63
N THR A 33 18.50 -4.67 -13.94
CA THR A 33 18.43 -4.15 -15.31
C THR A 33 19.80 -3.69 -15.79
N TYR A 34 20.59 -3.06 -14.92
CA TYR A 34 21.98 -2.73 -15.23
C TYR A 34 22.83 -3.98 -15.42
N ALA A 35 22.70 -5.00 -14.56
CA ALA A 35 23.42 -6.26 -14.72
C ALA A 35 23.09 -6.93 -16.06
N GLY A 36 21.80 -6.96 -16.44
CA GLY A 36 21.35 -7.39 -17.75
C GLY A 36 21.96 -6.56 -18.89
N ALA A 37 21.91 -5.23 -18.79
CA ALA A 37 22.53 -4.34 -19.75
C ALA A 37 24.05 -4.56 -19.86
N GLU A 38 24.73 -4.83 -18.74
CA GLU A 38 26.16 -5.16 -18.71
C GLU A 38 26.44 -6.44 -19.50
N LEU A 39 25.60 -7.47 -19.42
CA LEU A 39 25.71 -8.70 -20.23
C LEU A 39 25.69 -8.40 -21.74
N TRP A 40 24.78 -7.52 -22.17
CA TRP A 40 24.64 -7.10 -23.56
C TRP A 40 25.78 -6.17 -24.00
N LEU A 41 26.26 -5.33 -23.08
CA LEU A 41 27.37 -4.41 -23.29
C LEU A 41 28.74 -5.05 -23.04
N ARG A 42 28.84 -6.37 -22.78
CA ARG A 42 30.11 -7.07 -22.56
C ARG A 42 31.14 -6.86 -23.67
N ARG A 43 30.67 -6.66 -24.90
CA ARG A 43 31.51 -6.41 -26.09
C ARG A 43 31.58 -4.92 -26.48
N ALA A 44 30.92 -4.04 -25.72
CA ALA A 44 30.94 -2.60 -25.94
C ALA A 44 32.14 -1.95 -25.22
N SER A 45 32.41 -0.68 -25.55
CA SER A 45 33.48 0.08 -24.92
C SER A 45 33.24 0.27 -23.42
N ALA A 46 34.32 0.47 -22.64
CA ALA A 46 34.22 0.86 -21.23
C ALA A 46 33.36 2.13 -21.06
N GLN A 47 33.44 3.07 -22.01
CA GLN A 47 32.63 4.28 -22.00
C GLN A 47 31.13 4.01 -22.04
N ALA A 48 30.67 3.03 -22.84
CA ALA A 48 29.25 2.69 -22.92
C ALA A 48 28.76 2.07 -21.61
N ARG A 49 29.56 1.18 -21.01
CA ARG A 49 29.25 0.55 -19.71
C ARG A 49 29.24 1.58 -18.58
N TYR A 50 30.22 2.49 -18.57
CA TYR A 50 30.28 3.63 -17.66
C TYR A 50 29.04 4.53 -17.76
N ALA A 51 28.63 4.89 -18.98
CA ALA A 51 27.45 5.72 -19.21
C ALA A 51 26.17 5.03 -18.72
N ALA A 52 25.99 3.74 -19.02
CA ALA A 52 24.86 2.96 -18.52
C ALA A 52 24.83 2.91 -16.98
N GLY A 53 26.00 2.79 -16.35
CA GLY A 53 26.10 2.78 -14.88
C GLY A 53 25.77 4.14 -14.26
N CYS A 54 26.20 5.23 -14.88
CA CYS A 54 25.84 6.59 -14.47
C CYS A 54 24.33 6.83 -14.56
N VAL A 55 23.69 6.35 -15.64
CA VAL A 55 22.23 6.39 -15.79
C VAL A 55 21.56 5.56 -14.68
N GLY A 56 22.05 4.35 -14.41
CA GLY A 56 21.54 3.52 -13.31
C GLY A 56 21.62 4.20 -11.95
N LEU A 57 22.71 4.91 -11.65
CA LEU A 57 22.85 5.69 -10.42
C LEU A 57 21.86 6.86 -10.36
N LEU A 58 21.67 7.60 -11.46
CA LEU A 58 20.68 8.68 -11.53
C LEU A 58 19.25 8.15 -11.33
N LEU A 59 18.94 6.98 -11.89
CA LEU A 59 17.67 6.29 -11.68
C LEU A 59 17.46 5.90 -10.22
N MET A 60 18.49 5.33 -9.57
CA MET A 60 18.45 5.02 -8.14
C MET A 60 18.19 6.26 -7.28
N LEU A 61 18.67 7.43 -7.67
CA LEU A 61 18.37 8.68 -6.98
C LEU A 61 16.96 9.20 -7.27
N ALA A 62 16.47 9.05 -8.51
CA ALA A 62 15.16 9.53 -8.94
C ALA A 62 13.99 8.71 -8.38
N CYS A 63 14.14 7.39 -8.24
CA CYS A 63 13.10 6.49 -7.73
C CYS A 63 12.51 6.90 -6.38
N PRO A 64 13.30 7.08 -5.29
CA PRO A 64 12.75 7.45 -3.99
C PRO A 64 12.15 8.86 -4.00
N VAL A 65 12.68 9.78 -4.81
CA VAL A 65 12.10 11.12 -4.98
C VAL A 65 10.74 11.04 -5.66
N GLY A 66 10.61 10.23 -6.71
CA GLY A 66 9.34 9.97 -7.40
C GLY A 66 8.30 9.36 -6.46
N THR A 67 8.69 8.36 -5.66
CA THR A 67 7.81 7.77 -4.64
C THR A 67 7.42 8.77 -3.56
N LEU A 68 8.35 9.60 -3.07
CA LEU A 68 8.05 10.65 -2.09
C LEU A 68 7.01 11.63 -2.62
N LEU A 69 7.19 12.12 -3.85
CA LEU A 69 6.25 13.04 -4.49
C LEU A 69 4.88 12.38 -4.70
N TRP A 70 4.85 11.11 -5.11
CA TRP A 70 3.63 10.34 -5.28
C TRP A 70 2.89 10.13 -3.95
N CYS A 71 3.57 9.68 -2.89
CA CYS A 71 2.97 9.51 -1.57
C CYS A 71 2.47 10.84 -1.00
N ASN A 72 3.21 11.93 -1.21
CA ASN A 72 2.79 13.25 -0.77
C ASN A 72 1.56 13.78 -1.55
N ALA A 73 1.44 13.46 -2.84
CA ALA A 73 0.31 13.86 -3.68
C ALA A 73 -0.95 12.99 -3.46
N THR A 74 -0.78 11.71 -3.12
CA THR A 74 -1.89 10.73 -3.05
C THR A 74 -2.40 10.45 -1.64
N GLN A 75 -1.66 10.80 -0.58
CA GLN A 75 -2.23 10.71 0.76
C GLN A 75 -3.20 11.87 1.02
N PRO A 76 -4.48 11.59 1.37
CA PRO A 76 -5.39 12.64 1.79
C PRO A 76 -4.81 13.38 2.99
N LEU A 77 -5.07 14.69 3.06
CA LEU A 77 -4.74 15.56 4.19
C LEU A 77 -5.50 15.09 5.45
N SER A 78 -5.07 13.99 6.05
CA SER A 78 -5.43 13.63 7.43
C SER A 78 -4.50 14.41 8.35
N ALA A 79 -4.62 15.74 8.37
CA ALA A 79 -3.88 16.58 9.29
C ALA A 79 -4.66 17.88 9.57
N HIS A 80 -5.13 17.99 10.82
CA HIS A 80 -5.66 19.19 11.49
C HIS A 80 -7.13 19.55 11.24
N VAL A 81 -8.06 18.82 11.86
CA VAL A 81 -9.21 19.50 12.50
C VAL A 81 -8.74 19.94 13.88
N GLN A 82 -7.96 21.02 13.90
CA GLN A 82 -7.78 21.84 15.10
C GLN A 82 -8.85 22.92 15.03
N ALA A 83 -9.75 22.87 16.01
CA ALA A 83 -10.67 23.91 16.47
C ALA A 83 -10.64 25.23 15.68
N THR A 84 -11.61 25.44 14.79
CA THR A 84 -12.15 26.78 14.44
C THR A 84 -13.38 26.62 13.55
N SER A 85 -14.52 26.30 14.15
CA SER A 85 -15.84 26.62 13.58
C SER A 85 -16.71 27.24 14.67
N VAL A 86 -16.30 28.45 15.05
CA VAL A 86 -17.20 29.41 15.69
C VAL A 86 -18.02 30.07 14.57
N LEU A 87 -19.33 29.87 14.65
CA LEU A 87 -20.43 30.66 14.05
C LEU A 87 -20.58 30.64 12.52
N GLY A 88 -21.79 30.28 12.06
CA GLY A 88 -22.25 30.64 10.72
C GLY A 88 -23.28 29.70 10.11
N SER A 89 -24.41 29.48 10.78
CA SER A 89 -25.66 29.08 10.14
C SER A 89 -26.04 30.09 9.05
N THR A 90 -26.43 29.61 7.86
CA THR A 90 -27.76 29.86 7.24
C THR A 90 -27.85 29.30 5.82
N SER A 91 -28.77 28.34 5.67
CA SER A 91 -29.84 28.26 4.66
C SER A 91 -29.53 28.32 3.15
N ALA A 92 -29.61 27.13 2.55
CA ALA A 92 -30.44 26.75 1.39
C ALA A 92 -31.03 27.85 0.49
N THR A 93 -30.92 27.65 -0.84
CA THR A 93 -32.08 27.53 -1.75
C THR A 93 -31.61 26.92 -3.08
N ALA A 94 -32.18 25.76 -3.46
CA ALA A 94 -32.05 25.15 -4.77
C ALA A 94 -33.26 25.53 -5.64
N LEU A 95 -33.04 25.75 -6.95
CA LEU A 95 -34.12 25.80 -7.95
C LEU A 95 -33.80 24.90 -9.15
N ARG A 96 -34.88 24.36 -9.74
CA ARG A 96 -34.98 23.12 -10.52
C ARG A 96 -34.61 23.20 -12.01
N VAL A 97 -34.11 22.05 -12.46
CA VAL A 97 -34.02 21.36 -13.77
C VAL A 97 -35.00 21.76 -14.89
N SER A 98 -34.54 21.65 -16.17
CA SER A 98 -35.37 21.12 -17.27
C SER A 98 -34.56 20.32 -18.34
N THR A 99 -34.89 19.02 -18.40
CA THR A 99 -34.91 17.99 -19.47
C THR A 99 -34.40 18.24 -20.91
N SER A 100 -33.77 17.22 -21.50
CA SER A 100 -34.13 16.62 -22.83
C SER A 100 -33.42 15.28 -23.12
N ASN A 101 -34.05 14.49 -23.99
CA ASN A 101 -33.90 13.06 -24.31
C ASN A 101 -32.68 12.68 -25.19
N VAL A 102 -32.14 11.46 -25.08
CA VAL A 102 -31.60 10.66 -26.22
C VAL A 102 -31.69 9.14 -25.90
N THR A 103 -32.06 8.39 -26.93
CA THR A 103 -32.31 6.95 -27.09
C THR A 103 -31.05 6.05 -27.15
N VAL A 104 -31.27 4.77 -26.81
CA VAL A 104 -30.37 3.60 -26.72
C VAL A 104 -29.84 3.12 -28.08
N ARG A 105 -28.61 2.55 -28.13
CA ARG A 105 -28.31 1.31 -28.88
C ARG A 105 -26.96 0.62 -28.54
N ASP A 106 -27.09 -0.71 -28.48
CA ASP A 106 -26.20 -1.88 -28.31
C ASP A 106 -24.73 -1.85 -28.79
N GLY A 107 -23.90 -2.68 -28.14
CA GLY A 107 -22.78 -3.37 -28.82
C GLY A 107 -21.54 -3.72 -27.98
N ALA A 108 -21.48 -4.97 -27.49
CA ALA A 108 -20.32 -5.87 -27.35
C ALA A 108 -18.91 -5.36 -26.97
N LEU A 109 -18.26 -6.01 -25.98
CA LEU A 109 -17.22 -7.05 -26.20
C LEU A 109 -16.58 -7.48 -24.86
N VAL A 110 -16.58 -8.80 -24.63
CA VAL A 110 -15.88 -9.52 -23.57
C VAL A 110 -14.50 -9.92 -24.10
N GLN A 111 -13.44 -9.63 -23.34
CA GLN A 111 -12.11 -10.27 -23.40
C GLN A 111 -11.40 -9.95 -22.07
N ALA A 112 -11.19 -10.93 -21.18
CA ALA A 112 -10.16 -11.98 -21.16
C ALA A 112 -8.82 -11.46 -20.58
N ASP A 113 -8.63 -11.60 -19.26
CA ASP A 113 -7.34 -11.45 -18.56
C ASP A 113 -7.34 -12.22 -17.20
N ASP A 114 -7.79 -13.48 -17.18
CA ASP A 114 -7.93 -14.31 -15.96
C ASP A 114 -6.92 -15.48 -15.88
N PHE A 115 -5.73 -15.33 -16.44
CA PHE A 115 -4.68 -16.34 -16.32
C PHE A 115 -3.33 -15.66 -16.08
N LEU A 116 -2.89 -15.67 -14.82
CA LEU A 116 -1.50 -15.61 -14.29
C LEU A 116 -1.43 -14.79 -12.98
N ASP A 117 -1.89 -15.32 -11.85
CA ASP A 117 -1.48 -14.79 -10.53
C ASP A 117 -1.37 -15.86 -9.44
N ASP A 118 -0.98 -17.07 -9.84
CA ASP A 118 -0.70 -18.17 -8.91
C ASP A 118 0.79 -18.54 -9.05
N THR A 119 1.66 -17.81 -8.36
CA THR A 119 2.98 -18.27 -7.86
C THR A 119 3.76 -17.09 -7.26
N LEU A 120 3.79 -17.01 -5.93
CA LEU A 120 4.93 -16.62 -5.06
C LEU A 120 4.43 -16.09 -3.70
N ASP A 121 3.62 -16.87 -2.97
CA ASP A 121 3.11 -16.43 -1.67
C ASP A 121 3.89 -16.97 -0.45
N ALA A 122 4.74 -16.12 0.13
CA ALA A 122 5.27 -16.29 1.49
C ALA A 122 4.14 -16.48 2.54
N PRO A 123 4.36 -17.25 3.62
CA PRO A 123 3.31 -17.66 4.55
C PRO A 123 2.59 -16.48 5.24
N ALA A 124 1.25 -16.53 5.23
CA ALA A 124 0.31 -15.54 5.73
C ALA A 124 0.62 -14.88 7.11
N PRO A 125 1.12 -15.58 8.16
CA PRO A 125 1.37 -14.94 9.46
C PRO A 125 2.48 -13.88 9.46
N PHE A 126 3.47 -13.98 8.56
CA PHE A 126 4.55 -12.99 8.46
C PHE A 126 4.07 -11.67 7.83
N ARG A 127 3.12 -11.75 6.88
CA ARG A 127 2.52 -10.57 6.22
C ARG A 127 1.68 -9.74 7.18
N LEU A 128 0.94 -10.42 8.06
CA LEU A 128 0.07 -9.81 9.06
C LEU A 128 0.87 -9.10 10.16
N TRP A 129 1.94 -9.74 10.67
CA TRP A 129 2.86 -9.12 11.62
C TRP A 129 3.56 -7.87 11.04
N LEU A 130 3.93 -7.92 9.76
CA LEU A 130 4.44 -6.75 9.06
C LEU A 130 3.37 -5.66 8.95
N ALA A 131 2.15 -5.95 8.49
CA ALA A 131 1.13 -4.94 8.24
C ALA A 131 0.76 -4.08 9.47
N GLU A 132 0.72 -4.66 10.68
CA GLU A 132 0.39 -3.92 11.91
C GLU A 132 1.57 -3.12 12.48
N ARG A 133 2.77 -3.70 12.49
CA ARG A 133 3.94 -3.07 13.13
C ARG A 133 4.65 -2.08 12.21
N PHE A 134 4.59 -2.32 10.90
CA PHE A 134 5.37 -1.58 9.92
C PHE A 134 4.99 -0.10 9.80
N PRO A 135 3.70 0.31 9.78
CA PRO A 135 3.33 1.74 9.77
C PRO A 135 3.82 2.49 11.01
N SER A 136 3.77 1.84 12.19
CA SER A 136 4.29 2.41 13.44
C SER A 136 5.82 2.46 13.52
N ALA A 137 6.51 1.63 12.73
CA ALA A 137 7.97 1.58 12.64
C ALA A 137 8.55 2.56 11.60
N LEU A 138 7.75 3.05 10.65
CA LEU A 138 8.21 3.98 9.60
C LEU A 138 8.90 5.23 10.15
N PRO A 139 8.39 5.92 11.19
CA PRO A 139 9.07 7.10 11.71
C PRO A 139 10.43 6.76 12.35
N TRP A 140 10.54 5.62 13.03
CA TRP A 140 11.81 5.15 13.59
C TRP A 140 12.81 4.79 12.52
N LEU A 141 12.35 4.22 11.40
CA LEU A 141 13.17 3.95 10.23
C LEU A 141 13.73 5.24 9.63
N VAL A 142 12.91 6.29 9.51
CA VAL A 142 13.37 7.60 9.03
C VAL A 142 14.39 8.22 9.98
N LEU A 143 14.19 8.12 11.30
CA LEU A 143 15.17 8.60 12.28
C LEU A 143 16.50 7.85 12.20
N ALA A 144 16.46 6.52 12.09
CA ALA A 144 17.65 5.70 11.92
C ALA A 144 18.39 6.04 10.61
N TRP A 145 17.63 6.27 9.53
CA TRP A 145 18.15 6.73 8.25
C TRP A 145 18.81 8.11 8.37
N LEU A 146 18.15 9.09 9.00
CA LEU A 146 18.70 10.43 9.23
C LEU A 146 19.99 10.36 10.03
N ALA A 147 20.04 9.56 11.10
CA ALA A 147 21.24 9.38 11.90
C ALA A 147 22.40 8.82 11.07
N GLY A 148 22.15 7.78 10.28
CA GLY A 148 23.15 7.20 9.37
C GLY A 148 23.63 8.19 8.31
N ALA A 149 22.70 8.90 7.65
CA ALA A 149 23.01 9.92 6.66
C ALA A 149 23.82 11.08 7.27
N CYS A 150 23.50 11.51 8.49
CA CYS A 150 24.27 12.51 9.24
C CYS A 150 25.69 12.05 9.54
N VAL A 151 25.89 10.84 10.05
CA VAL A 151 27.23 10.29 10.34
C VAL A 151 28.07 10.21 9.07
N LEU A 152 27.51 9.69 7.98
CA LEU A 152 28.22 9.60 6.70
C LEU A 152 28.51 10.98 6.09
N SER A 153 27.58 11.93 6.22
CA SER A 153 27.78 13.32 5.79
C SER A 153 28.87 14.02 6.60
N LEU A 154 28.92 13.79 7.92
CA LEU A 154 29.98 14.33 8.78
C LEU A 154 31.35 13.73 8.43
N ARG A 155 31.41 12.41 8.18
CA ARG A 155 32.62 11.75 7.68
C ARG A 155 33.09 12.35 6.35
N LEU A 156 32.16 12.59 5.43
CA LEU A 156 32.45 13.22 4.15
C LEU A 156 32.94 14.66 4.32
N ALA A 157 32.27 15.45 5.16
CA ALA A 157 32.67 16.81 5.48
C ALA A 157 34.07 16.84 6.10
N GLY A 158 34.40 15.92 7.01
CA GLY A 158 35.75 15.74 7.55
C GLY A 158 36.79 15.45 6.47
N GLY A 159 36.49 14.54 5.54
CA GLY A 159 37.35 14.26 4.38
C GLY A 159 37.55 15.47 3.47
N TRP A 160 36.48 16.23 3.21
CA TRP A 160 36.54 17.46 2.42
C TRP A 160 37.33 18.57 3.14
N LEU A 161 37.17 18.72 4.45
CA LEU A 161 37.94 19.66 5.26
C LEU A 161 39.43 19.29 5.27
N LEU A 162 39.77 18.00 5.34
CA LEU A 162 41.15 17.52 5.23
C LEU A 162 41.72 17.83 3.83
N ALA A 163 40.97 17.53 2.76
CA ALA A 163 41.37 17.87 1.39
C ALA A 163 41.55 19.40 1.21
N ARG A 164 40.69 20.20 1.85
CA ARG A 164 40.80 21.67 1.85
C ARG A 164 42.00 22.17 2.65
N ARG A 165 42.41 21.48 3.72
CA ARG A 165 43.66 21.76 4.44
C ARG A 165 44.88 21.47 3.54
N LEU A 166 44.90 20.34 2.85
CA LEU A 166 45.95 20.03 1.87
C LEU A 166 46.03 21.07 0.74
N ARG A 167 44.89 21.65 0.33
CA ARG A 167 44.84 22.78 -0.62
C ARG A 167 45.45 24.08 -0.07
N ARG A 168 45.38 24.31 1.24
CA ARG A 168 45.89 25.55 1.87
C ARG A 168 47.40 25.54 2.02
N GLU A 169 48.03 24.37 2.00
CA GLU A 169 49.48 24.31 1.90
C GLU A 169 49.90 24.66 0.47
N PRO A 170 50.79 25.65 0.28
CA PRO A 170 51.27 26.03 -1.04
C PRO A 170 52.14 24.90 -1.61
N ALA A 171 51.51 23.97 -2.33
CA ALA A 171 52.24 22.97 -3.09
C ALA A 171 53.02 23.68 -4.22
N PRO A 172 54.35 23.48 -4.31
CA PRO A 172 55.15 24.07 -5.36
C PRO A 172 54.66 23.59 -6.74
N LEU A 173 54.67 24.49 -7.71
CA LEU A 173 54.34 24.15 -9.09
C LEU A 173 55.38 23.14 -9.61
N ALA A 174 54.91 22.16 -10.40
CA ALA A 174 55.80 21.22 -11.04
C ALA A 174 56.79 21.93 -11.97
N SER A 175 57.95 21.29 -12.21
CA SER A 175 58.97 21.83 -13.10
C SER A 175 58.37 22.25 -14.47
N ARG A 176 58.96 23.28 -15.10
CA ARG A 176 58.48 23.82 -16.37
C ARG A 176 58.33 22.75 -17.46
N ALA A 177 59.27 21.80 -17.51
CA ALA A 177 59.23 20.67 -18.44
C ALA A 177 57.96 19.81 -18.25
N TRP A 178 57.58 19.52 -17.00
CA TRP A 178 56.38 18.74 -16.71
C TRP A 178 55.08 19.51 -16.98
N GLN A 179 55.08 20.83 -16.77
CA GLN A 179 53.94 21.68 -17.16
C GLN A 179 53.73 21.67 -18.68
N GLU A 180 54.80 21.80 -19.47
CA GLU A 180 54.73 21.77 -20.94
C GLU A 180 54.27 20.40 -21.46
N THR A 181 54.77 19.32 -20.86
CA THR A 181 54.31 17.95 -21.16
C THR A 181 52.84 17.75 -20.83
N ALA A 182 52.38 18.19 -19.66
CA ALA A 182 50.97 18.12 -19.30
C ALA A 182 50.09 18.95 -20.25
N ALA A 183 50.52 20.15 -20.66
CA ALA A 183 49.80 20.97 -21.63
C ALA A 183 49.72 20.31 -23.03
N ARG A 184 50.77 19.61 -23.45
CA ARG A 184 50.78 18.81 -24.69
C ARG A 184 49.82 17.63 -24.62
N LEU A 185 49.82 16.88 -23.51
CA LEU A 185 48.89 15.77 -23.28
C LEU A 185 47.44 16.25 -23.18
N ALA A 186 47.20 17.37 -22.50
CA ALA A 186 45.87 17.99 -22.39
C ALA A 186 45.29 18.34 -23.77
N ARG A 187 46.12 18.88 -24.69
CA ARG A 187 45.70 19.12 -26.08
C ARG A 187 45.35 17.83 -26.83
N ARG A 188 46.16 16.77 -26.68
CA ARG A 188 45.87 15.46 -27.29
C ARG A 188 44.56 14.85 -26.77
N LEU A 189 44.31 14.97 -25.47
CA LEU A 189 43.11 14.50 -24.79
C LEU A 189 41.90 15.46 -24.93
N ARG A 190 42.08 16.60 -25.62
CA ARG A 190 41.06 17.65 -25.81
C ARG A 190 40.49 18.21 -24.49
N VAL A 191 41.34 18.33 -23.48
CA VAL A 191 40.99 18.95 -22.19
C VAL A 191 41.00 20.47 -22.37
N SER A 192 39.83 21.09 -22.31
CA SER A 192 39.65 22.54 -22.47
C SER A 192 39.73 23.33 -21.17
N ARG A 193 39.64 22.67 -20.01
CA ARG A 193 39.67 23.35 -18.71
C ARG A 193 41.09 23.71 -18.29
N PRO A 194 41.30 24.90 -17.68
CA PRO A 194 42.55 25.24 -17.06
C PRO A 194 42.79 24.35 -15.84
N PHE A 195 43.97 23.72 -15.77
CA PHE A 195 44.40 22.89 -14.66
C PHE A 195 45.77 23.38 -14.14
N ARG A 196 46.12 22.99 -12.91
CA ARG A 196 47.45 23.23 -12.34
C ARG A 196 48.13 21.90 -12.05
N LEU A 197 49.41 21.79 -12.34
CA LEU A 197 50.25 20.65 -11.97
C LEU A 197 51.16 21.09 -10.81
N CYS A 198 51.02 20.44 -9.65
CA CYS A 198 51.84 20.75 -8.47
C CYS A 198 52.49 19.47 -7.93
N GLU A 199 53.61 19.62 -7.24
CA GLU A 199 54.33 18.54 -6.59
C GLU A 199 53.91 18.48 -5.13
N SER A 200 53.71 17.27 -4.59
CA SER A 200 53.35 17.10 -3.19
C SER A 200 54.15 15.97 -2.54
N ALA A 201 54.73 16.27 -1.39
CA ALA A 201 55.38 15.29 -0.52
C ALA A 201 54.39 14.61 0.44
N LEU A 202 53.15 15.11 0.51
CA LEU A 202 52.13 14.66 1.47
C LEU A 202 51.21 13.57 0.92
N ILE A 203 51.33 13.23 -0.36
CA ILE A 203 50.50 12.20 -1.01
C ILE A 203 51.40 11.12 -1.61
N GLU A 204 50.89 9.89 -1.62
CA GLU A 204 51.60 8.70 -2.12
C GLU A 204 51.15 8.29 -3.52
N VAL A 205 50.05 8.87 -4.02
CA VAL A 205 49.43 8.56 -5.31
C VAL A 205 49.06 9.88 -5.99
N PRO A 206 49.21 9.99 -7.33
CA PRO A 206 48.65 11.11 -8.07
C PRO A 206 47.19 11.34 -7.72
N ALA A 207 46.81 12.60 -7.52
CA ALA A 207 45.45 12.94 -7.13
C ALA A 207 45.02 14.27 -7.76
N VAL A 208 43.81 14.31 -8.28
CA VAL A 208 43.15 15.55 -8.69
C VAL A 208 42.35 16.13 -7.51
N ILE A 209 42.65 17.36 -7.14
CA ILE A 209 41.92 18.13 -6.13
C ILE A 209 41.17 19.27 -6.80
N ASP A 210 40.00 19.61 -6.26
CA ASP A 210 39.15 20.76 -6.61
C ASP A 210 38.26 20.59 -7.85
N VAL A 211 37.07 21.18 -7.76
CA VAL A 211 35.94 21.03 -8.71
C VAL A 211 35.96 22.15 -9.77
N LEU A 212 36.41 23.35 -9.37
CA LEU A 212 36.39 24.55 -10.22
C LEU A 212 37.72 24.81 -10.94
N ARG A 213 38.85 24.50 -10.28
CA ARG A 213 40.20 24.64 -10.83
C ARG A 213 41.02 23.39 -10.51
N PRO A 214 40.89 22.31 -11.30
CA PRO A 214 41.52 21.02 -10.98
C PRO A 214 43.04 21.17 -10.82
N ILE A 215 43.54 20.72 -9.67
CA ILE A 215 44.96 20.65 -9.34
C ILE A 215 45.36 19.19 -9.38
N ILE A 216 46.20 18.82 -10.35
CA ILE A 216 46.83 17.51 -10.42
C ILE A 216 48.06 17.57 -9.51
N LEU A 217 48.03 16.80 -8.43
CA LEU A 217 49.16 16.64 -7.54
C LEU A 217 49.96 15.41 -7.95
N LEU A 218 51.25 15.59 -8.18
CA LEU A 218 52.20 14.50 -8.40
C LEU A 218 52.95 14.19 -7.10
N PRO A 219 52.96 12.93 -6.65
CA PRO A 219 53.71 12.56 -5.47
C PRO A 219 55.21 12.62 -5.76
N ALA A 220 55.99 13.16 -4.83
CA ALA A 220 57.43 13.28 -4.97
C ALA A 220 58.11 11.92 -5.28
N CYS A 221 57.59 10.82 -4.74
CA CYS A 221 58.09 9.47 -5.01
C CYS A 221 57.86 9.00 -6.45
N ALA A 222 56.83 9.47 -7.16
CA ALA A 222 56.62 9.16 -8.57
C ALA A 222 57.59 9.95 -9.46
N LEU A 223 57.92 11.19 -9.08
CA LEU A 223 58.89 12.02 -9.80
C LEU A 223 60.30 11.43 -9.76
N THR A 224 60.67 10.80 -8.65
CA THR A 224 62.00 10.19 -8.47
C THR A 224 62.05 8.70 -8.83
N GLY A 225 60.90 8.02 -8.83
CA GLY A 225 60.81 6.55 -8.94
C GLY A 225 60.35 6.02 -10.29
N LEU A 226 59.86 6.88 -11.19
CA LEU A 226 59.34 6.48 -12.51
C LEU A 226 60.16 7.08 -13.65
N SER A 227 60.21 6.36 -14.78
CA SER A 227 60.81 6.90 -16.00
C SER A 227 59.91 7.98 -16.63
N ALA A 228 60.48 8.85 -17.46
CA ALA A 228 59.71 9.93 -18.09
C ALA A 228 58.49 9.42 -18.88
N PRO A 229 58.58 8.35 -19.71
CA PRO A 229 57.40 7.79 -20.38
C PRO A 229 56.35 7.21 -19.43
N GLN A 230 56.76 6.63 -18.29
CA GLN A 230 55.83 6.12 -17.28
C GLN A 230 55.07 7.26 -16.60
N LEU A 231 55.78 8.34 -16.26
CA LEU A 231 55.16 9.51 -15.65
C LEU A 231 54.23 10.25 -16.62
N GLU A 232 54.59 10.33 -17.91
CA GLU A 232 53.71 10.85 -18.95
C GLU A 232 52.38 10.09 -19.05
N ALA A 233 52.44 8.76 -18.95
CA ALA A 233 51.25 7.91 -18.98
C ALA A 233 50.35 8.11 -17.75
N LEU A 234 50.94 8.32 -16.57
CA LEU A 234 50.17 8.67 -15.36
C LEU A 234 49.56 10.08 -15.46
N ILE A 235 50.30 11.06 -15.96
CA ILE A 235 49.76 12.43 -16.18
C ILE A 235 48.60 12.38 -17.19
N ALA A 236 48.71 11.58 -18.25
CA ALA A 236 47.64 11.38 -19.21
C ALA A 236 46.39 10.75 -18.58
N HIS A 237 46.55 9.81 -17.64
CA HIS A 237 45.45 9.22 -16.88
C HIS A 237 44.73 10.25 -16.00
N GLU A 238 45.47 11.05 -15.23
CA GLU A 238 44.89 12.10 -14.38
C GLU A 238 44.20 13.19 -15.20
N LEU A 239 44.78 13.57 -16.35
CA LEU A 239 44.15 14.50 -17.29
C LEU A 239 42.87 13.94 -17.90
N ALA A 240 42.78 12.62 -18.10
CA ALA A 240 41.54 11.98 -18.57
C ALA A 240 40.41 12.16 -17.54
N HIS A 241 40.68 12.00 -16.25
CA HIS A 241 39.69 12.29 -15.19
C HIS A 241 39.21 13.74 -15.23
N VAL A 242 40.14 14.69 -15.44
CA VAL A 242 39.82 16.12 -15.56
C VAL A 242 38.94 16.40 -16.78
N GLY A 243 39.34 15.90 -17.96
CA GLY A 243 38.61 16.10 -19.21
C GLY A 243 37.19 15.53 -19.20
N ARG A 244 37.00 14.40 -18.51
CA ARG A 244 35.71 13.70 -18.39
C ARG A 244 34.83 14.22 -17.25
N HIS A 245 35.32 15.16 -16.44
CA HIS A 245 34.62 15.69 -15.28
C HIS A 245 34.26 14.61 -14.25
N ASP A 246 35.12 13.61 -14.08
CA ASP A 246 34.87 12.45 -13.22
C ASP A 246 34.69 12.82 -11.74
N TYR A 247 35.15 14.01 -11.32
CA TYR A 247 34.89 14.57 -10.00
C TYR A 247 33.39 14.86 -9.77
N LEU A 248 32.61 15.23 -10.80
CA LEU A 248 31.16 15.44 -10.68
C LEU A 248 30.44 14.11 -10.45
N VAL A 249 30.83 13.09 -11.21
CA VAL A 249 30.27 11.74 -11.07
C VAL A 249 30.66 11.18 -9.71
N ASN A 250 31.88 11.40 -9.24
CA ASN A 250 32.31 10.99 -7.91
C ASN A 250 31.53 11.71 -6.79
N LEU A 251 31.22 13.01 -6.95
CA LEU A 251 30.36 13.75 -6.02
C LEU A 251 28.94 13.14 -6.01
N LEU A 252 28.36 12.91 -7.18
CA LEU A 252 27.05 12.26 -7.31
C LEU A 252 27.03 10.88 -6.68
N GLN A 253 28.02 10.03 -6.95
CA GLN A 253 28.20 8.72 -6.33
C GLN A 253 28.25 8.83 -4.81
N THR A 254 29.00 9.79 -4.29
CA THR A 254 29.13 9.98 -2.85
C THR A 254 27.80 10.42 -2.22
N CYS A 255 27.05 11.31 -2.86
CA CYS A 255 25.71 11.70 -2.41
C CYS A 255 24.76 10.50 -2.41
N ILE A 256 24.77 9.70 -3.49
CA ILE A 256 23.94 8.50 -3.62
C ILE A 256 24.30 7.45 -2.57
N GLU A 257 25.60 7.13 -2.39
CA GLU A 257 26.09 6.21 -1.36
C GLU A 257 25.76 6.70 0.05
N THR A 258 25.72 8.01 0.27
CA THR A 258 25.38 8.61 1.57
C THR A 258 23.89 8.53 1.86
N LEU A 259 23.03 8.87 0.88
CA LEU A 259 21.58 8.86 1.05
C LEU A 259 21.00 7.45 1.04
N LEU A 260 21.60 6.53 0.29
CA LEU A 260 21.08 5.18 0.07
C LEU A 260 22.03 4.11 0.63
N PHE A 261 22.76 4.47 1.69
CA PHE A 261 23.83 3.66 2.31
C PHE A 261 23.39 2.27 2.76
N TYR A 262 22.10 2.10 3.07
CA TYR A 262 21.53 0.85 3.55
C TYR A 262 21.35 -0.19 2.43
N HIS A 263 21.46 0.21 1.15
CA HIS A 263 21.10 -0.64 0.03
C HIS A 263 22.33 -1.29 -0.63
N PRO A 264 22.50 -2.63 -0.59
CA PRO A 264 23.69 -3.31 -1.14
C PRO A 264 23.84 -3.13 -2.66
N ALA A 265 22.74 -3.04 -3.40
CA ALA A 265 22.79 -2.85 -4.85
C ALA A 265 23.35 -1.47 -5.27
N VAL A 266 23.19 -0.44 -4.43
CA VAL A 266 23.78 0.89 -4.66
C VAL A 266 25.30 0.78 -4.56
N TRP A 267 25.81 0.11 -3.53
CA TRP A 267 27.25 -0.15 -3.37
C TRP A 267 27.82 -0.97 -4.53
N TRP A 268 27.10 -1.99 -4.97
CA TRP A 268 27.51 -2.81 -6.10
C TRP A 268 27.59 -2.00 -7.40
N LEU A 269 26.53 -1.24 -7.75
CA LEU A 269 26.51 -0.43 -8.95
C LEU A 269 27.55 0.68 -8.90
N SER A 270 27.70 1.34 -7.74
CA SER A 270 28.74 2.37 -7.57
C SER A 270 30.15 1.79 -7.74
N ARG A 271 30.43 0.59 -7.22
CA ARG A 271 31.70 -0.11 -7.47
C ARG A 271 31.90 -0.41 -8.96
N ARG A 272 30.86 -0.83 -9.68
CA ARG A 272 30.92 -1.05 -11.14
C ARG A 272 31.26 0.25 -11.87
N VAL A 273 30.58 1.36 -11.54
CA VAL A 273 30.87 2.68 -12.12
C VAL A 273 32.29 3.12 -11.83
N ARG A 274 32.81 2.90 -10.61
CA ARG A 274 34.22 3.17 -10.28
C ARG A 274 35.16 2.35 -11.16
N THR A 275 34.95 1.05 -11.29
CA THR A 275 35.80 0.19 -12.14
C THR A 275 35.77 0.63 -13.61
N GLU A 276 34.59 0.89 -14.17
CA GLU A 276 34.46 1.32 -15.57
C GLU A 276 35.04 2.73 -15.79
N ARG A 277 35.01 3.61 -14.79
CA ARG A 277 35.67 4.92 -14.83
C ARG A 277 37.17 4.81 -14.97
N GLU A 278 37.81 3.97 -14.15
CA GLU A 278 39.26 3.71 -14.24
C GLU A 278 39.61 3.10 -15.59
N HIS A 279 38.80 2.16 -16.08
CA HIS A 279 38.93 1.56 -17.41
C HIS A 279 38.88 2.57 -18.54
N CYS A 280 37.98 3.55 -18.48
CA CYS A 280 37.93 4.59 -19.49
C CYS A 280 39.14 5.52 -19.45
N CYS A 281 39.68 5.81 -18.27
CA CYS A 281 40.86 6.66 -18.11
C CYS A 281 42.13 5.93 -18.55
N ASP A 282 42.22 4.62 -18.28
CA ASP A 282 43.25 3.72 -18.83
C ASP A 282 43.24 3.74 -20.36
N ASP A 283 42.06 3.60 -20.99
CA ASP A 283 41.92 3.60 -22.45
C ASP A 283 42.35 4.94 -23.05
N ALA A 284 41.97 6.06 -22.40
CA ALA A 284 42.36 7.40 -22.83
C ALA A 284 43.86 7.67 -22.67
N ALA A 285 44.47 7.21 -21.56
CA ALA A 285 45.89 7.34 -21.30
C ALA A 285 46.72 6.59 -22.36
N VAL A 286 46.38 5.31 -22.61
CA VAL A 286 47.02 4.49 -23.65
C VAL A 286 46.85 5.12 -25.03
N ALA A 287 45.66 5.63 -25.37
CA ALA A 287 45.44 6.28 -26.65
C ALA A 287 46.27 7.57 -26.84
N ALA A 288 46.60 8.27 -25.75
CA ALA A 288 47.38 9.50 -25.79
C ALA A 288 48.91 9.29 -25.81
N THR A 289 49.39 8.21 -25.18
CA THR A 289 50.83 7.89 -25.06
C THR A 289 51.31 6.83 -26.05
N GLY A 290 50.43 5.94 -26.52
CA GLY A 290 50.70 4.98 -27.60
C GLY A 290 51.37 3.66 -27.18
N ASP A 291 51.67 3.46 -25.89
CA ASP A 291 52.34 2.23 -25.41
C ASP A 291 51.65 1.65 -24.17
N VAL A 292 51.00 0.50 -24.36
CA VAL A 292 50.28 -0.26 -23.32
C VAL A 292 51.22 -0.84 -22.28
N LEU A 293 52.41 -1.32 -22.68
CA LEU A 293 53.36 -1.97 -21.79
C LEU A 293 54.01 -0.95 -20.85
N VAL A 294 54.38 0.22 -21.40
CA VAL A 294 54.87 1.34 -20.59
C VAL A 294 53.84 1.75 -19.55
N TYR A 295 52.56 1.82 -19.93
CA TYR A 295 51.49 2.15 -19.00
C TYR A 295 51.27 1.08 -17.93
N ALA A 296 51.23 -0.21 -18.30
CA ALA A 296 51.08 -1.32 -17.35
C ALA A 296 52.25 -1.37 -16.34
N HIS A 297 53.49 -1.10 -16.79
CA HIS A 297 54.64 -0.95 -15.91
C HIS A 297 54.51 0.27 -15.00
N ALA A 298 54.02 1.41 -15.50
CA ALA A 298 53.78 2.60 -14.69
C ALA A 298 52.79 2.33 -13.55
N LEU A 299 51.67 1.65 -13.84
CA LEU A 299 50.69 1.24 -12.84
C LEU A 299 51.28 0.28 -11.79
N THR A 300 52.09 -0.68 -12.24
CA THR A 300 52.74 -1.66 -11.34
C THR A 300 53.77 -0.98 -10.44
N ALA A 301 54.60 -0.10 -10.99
CA ALA A 301 55.61 0.64 -10.24
C ALA A 301 54.97 1.59 -9.21
N LEU A 302 53.88 2.26 -9.58
CA LEU A 302 53.13 3.12 -8.66
C LEU A 302 52.56 2.33 -7.46
N GLU A 303 51.99 1.14 -7.70
CA GLU A 303 51.48 0.29 -6.61
C GLU A 303 52.62 -0.28 -5.74
N GLN A 304 53.79 -0.57 -6.30
CA GLN A 304 54.97 -0.96 -5.53
C GLN A 304 55.47 0.17 -4.62
N LEU A 305 55.47 1.41 -5.11
CA LEU A 305 55.82 2.60 -4.32
C LEU A 305 54.85 2.81 -3.15
N ARG A 306 53.57 2.47 -3.34
CA ARG A 306 52.51 2.55 -2.31
C ARG A 306 52.64 1.53 -1.18
N ARG A 307 53.28 0.37 -1.41
CA ARG A 307 53.39 -0.73 -0.42
C ARG A 307 54.50 -0.55 0.63
N ARG A 308 55.26 0.55 0.61
CA ARG A 308 56.20 0.89 1.68
C ARG A 308 55.43 1.48 2.87
N PRO A 309 55.49 0.92 4.09
CA PRO A 309 54.41 1.03 5.06
C PRO A 309 54.49 2.27 5.94
N VAL A 310 53.35 2.94 6.16
CA VAL A 310 53.04 3.61 7.43
C VAL A 310 51.62 3.22 7.84
N HIS A 311 51.54 2.45 8.93
CA HIS A 311 50.37 2.01 9.70
C HIS A 311 48.98 2.38 9.19
N ARG A 312 48.25 1.39 8.63
CA ARG A 312 46.79 1.45 8.54
C ARG A 312 46.19 0.13 9.05
N PHE A 313 45.55 0.21 10.21
CA PHE A 313 44.51 -0.73 10.63
C PHE A 313 43.32 -0.59 9.67
N ALA A 314 43.38 -1.27 8.54
CA ALA A 314 42.25 -1.44 7.63
C ALA A 314 42.39 -2.82 6.96
N ILE A 315 41.50 -3.74 7.32
CA ILE A 315 41.25 -4.94 6.53
C ILE A 315 40.65 -4.46 5.21
N ALA A 316 41.46 -4.41 4.15
CA ALA A 316 40.98 -4.15 2.79
C ALA A 316 41.72 -5.03 1.79
N ALA A 317 40.98 -5.93 1.14
CA ALA A 317 41.41 -6.70 -0.02
C ALA A 317 41.59 -5.78 -1.23
N ASN A 318 42.69 -5.01 -1.28
CA ASN A 318 42.93 -4.02 -2.33
C ASN A 318 43.74 -4.54 -3.54
N GLY A 319 44.16 -5.81 -3.56
CA GLY A 319 44.98 -6.37 -4.66
C GLY A 319 44.23 -6.76 -5.94
N GLY A 320 42.89 -6.85 -5.92
CA GLY A 320 42.10 -7.39 -7.04
C GLY A 320 41.92 -6.44 -8.23
N SER A 321 41.87 -5.13 -8.01
CA SER A 321 41.53 -4.15 -9.06
C SER A 321 42.68 -3.85 -10.03
N LEU A 322 43.94 -3.85 -9.55
CA LEU A 322 45.11 -3.59 -10.40
C LEU A 322 45.35 -4.74 -11.39
N MET A 323 45.31 -5.98 -10.91
CA MET A 323 45.51 -7.16 -11.74
C MET A 323 44.46 -7.23 -12.86
N GLN A 324 43.20 -6.94 -12.55
CA GLN A 324 42.11 -6.88 -13.53
C GLN A 324 42.37 -5.81 -14.61
N ARG A 325 42.86 -4.63 -14.23
CA ARG A 325 43.21 -3.55 -15.18
C ARG A 325 44.35 -3.95 -16.11
N ILE A 326 45.44 -4.51 -15.56
CA ILE A 326 46.60 -4.97 -16.36
C ILE A 326 46.18 -6.10 -17.31
N GLN A 327 45.46 -7.10 -16.81
CA GLN A 327 44.96 -8.20 -17.63
C GLN A 327 44.06 -7.70 -18.78
N ARG A 328 43.19 -6.74 -18.51
CA ARG A 328 42.33 -6.12 -19.54
C ARG A 328 43.15 -5.41 -20.61
N LEU A 329 44.19 -4.68 -20.22
CA LEU A 329 45.06 -3.93 -21.12
C LEU A 329 45.93 -4.86 -22.00
N LEU A 330 46.42 -5.97 -21.44
CA LEU A 330 47.30 -6.92 -22.14
C LEU A 330 46.55 -7.93 -23.01
N GLN A 331 45.23 -8.08 -22.84
CA GLN A 331 44.44 -8.92 -23.72
C GLN A 331 44.47 -8.34 -25.15
N PRO A 332 44.86 -9.14 -26.17
CA PRO A 332 44.80 -8.70 -27.55
C PRO A 332 43.38 -8.23 -27.84
N HIS A 333 43.21 -7.01 -28.35
CA HIS A 333 41.91 -6.47 -28.75
C HIS A 333 41.36 -7.29 -29.93
N ARG A 334 40.89 -8.51 -29.66
CA ARG A 334 40.11 -9.31 -30.58
C ARG A 334 38.73 -8.69 -30.60
N ASN A 335 38.49 -7.96 -31.68
CA ASN A 335 37.28 -7.24 -32.07
C ASN A 335 37.37 -5.74 -31.74
N ALA A 336 37.62 -4.95 -32.78
CA ALA A 336 37.14 -3.58 -32.85
C ALA A 336 35.71 -3.53 -32.30
N PRO A 337 35.34 -2.54 -31.48
CA PRO A 337 34.01 -2.46 -30.92
C PRO A 337 33.03 -2.54 -32.10
N ARG A 338 32.25 -3.63 -32.20
CA ARG A 338 31.03 -3.58 -33.00
C ARG A 338 30.31 -2.36 -32.45
N ARG A 339 29.81 -1.50 -33.35
CA ARG A 339 28.84 -0.44 -33.00
C ARG A 339 27.56 -1.13 -32.50
N ALA A 340 27.63 -1.84 -31.37
CA ALA A 340 26.48 -2.16 -30.57
C ALA A 340 25.95 -0.78 -30.17
N PRO A 341 24.76 -0.40 -30.66
CA PRO A 341 24.31 0.95 -30.50
C PRO A 341 24.14 1.17 -28.99
N ALA A 342 24.93 2.08 -28.41
CA ALA A 342 24.85 2.41 -26.99
C ALA A 342 23.41 2.76 -26.58
N SER A 343 22.61 3.22 -27.56
CA SER A 343 21.18 3.44 -27.43
C SER A 343 20.38 2.20 -26.99
N ALA A 344 20.81 0.96 -27.27
CA ALA A 344 20.08 -0.24 -26.83
C ALA A 344 20.16 -0.46 -25.31
N GLY A 345 21.33 -0.24 -24.70
CA GLY A 345 21.49 -0.31 -23.25
C GLY A 345 20.78 0.84 -22.53
N LEU A 346 20.86 2.05 -23.09
CA LEU A 346 20.12 3.22 -22.61
C LEU A 346 18.60 3.04 -22.77
N LEU A 347 18.14 2.41 -23.85
CA LEU A 347 16.73 2.09 -24.09
C LEU A 347 16.21 1.07 -23.09
N LEU A 348 16.99 0.04 -22.74
CA LEU A 348 16.61 -0.91 -21.69
C LEU A 348 16.48 -0.23 -20.31
N MET A 349 17.39 0.69 -19.97
CA MET A 349 17.30 1.47 -18.74
C MET A 349 16.11 2.44 -18.75
N LEU A 350 15.79 3.02 -19.91
CA LEU A 350 14.62 3.88 -20.10
C LEU A 350 13.31 3.09 -20.01
N ILE A 351 13.24 1.90 -20.62
CA ILE A 351 12.10 0.99 -20.50
C ILE A 351 11.92 0.58 -19.03
N ALA A 352 12.99 0.23 -18.32
CA ALA A 352 12.92 -0.07 -16.90
C ALA A 352 12.38 1.11 -16.07
N LEU A 353 12.84 2.33 -16.34
CA LEU A 353 12.30 3.54 -15.71
C LEU A 353 10.80 3.72 -16.03
N LEU A 354 10.41 3.56 -17.31
CA LEU A 354 9.02 3.70 -17.74
C LEU A 354 8.13 2.60 -17.15
N SER A 355 8.62 1.37 -16.99
CA SER A 355 7.90 0.27 -16.31
C SER A 355 7.75 0.53 -14.81
N ILE A 356 8.77 1.10 -14.14
CA ILE A 356 8.67 1.50 -12.73
C ILE A 356 7.67 2.64 -12.55
N LEU A 357 7.69 3.64 -13.44
CA LEU A 357 6.74 4.77 -13.43
C LEU A 357 5.32 4.34 -13.82
N ALA A 358 5.18 3.46 -14.81
CA ALA A 358 3.90 2.89 -15.24
C ALA A 358 3.32 1.90 -14.23
N GLY A 359 4.14 1.19 -13.45
CA GLY A 359 3.69 0.39 -12.31
C GLY A 359 3.15 1.28 -11.17
N ALA A 360 3.82 2.41 -10.90
CA ALA A 360 3.33 3.40 -9.92
C ALA A 360 2.03 4.09 -10.37
N GLN A 361 1.88 4.34 -11.67
CA GLN A 361 0.62 4.83 -12.24
C GLN A 361 -0.43 3.72 -12.40
N GLY A 362 -0.05 2.49 -12.71
CA GLY A 362 -0.94 1.35 -12.89
C GLY A 362 -1.58 0.91 -11.57
N LEU A 363 -0.82 0.87 -10.48
CA LEU A 363 -1.38 0.72 -9.12
C LEU A 363 -2.21 1.95 -8.70
N ALA A 364 -1.86 3.15 -9.17
CA ALA A 364 -2.68 4.35 -8.96
C ALA A 364 -3.94 4.39 -9.85
N SER A 365 -3.95 3.70 -11.00
CA SER A 365 -5.05 3.56 -11.96
C SER A 365 -5.94 2.36 -11.63
N LEU A 366 -5.40 1.35 -10.93
CA LEU A 366 -6.17 0.31 -10.27
C LEU A 366 -6.79 0.84 -8.96
N ARG A 367 -6.18 1.86 -8.32
CA ARG A 367 -6.80 2.68 -7.26
C ARG A 367 -7.75 3.77 -7.79
N ARG A 368 -7.47 4.34 -8.96
CA ARG A 368 -8.33 5.25 -9.76
C ARG A 368 -9.19 4.49 -10.77
N TYR A 369 -9.36 3.19 -10.59
CA TYR A 369 -10.62 2.57 -10.96
C TYR A 369 -11.64 3.00 -9.91
N ASP A 370 -11.77 4.31 -9.80
CA ASP A 370 -12.90 5.05 -9.28
C ASP A 370 -14.08 4.40 -10.02
N ALA A 371 -14.92 3.60 -9.36
CA ALA A 371 -16.04 4.16 -8.62
C ALA A 371 -16.44 5.45 -9.33
N PRO A 372 -17.24 5.38 -10.42
CA PRO A 372 -17.51 6.54 -11.25
C PRO A 372 -17.80 7.72 -10.32
N GLU A 373 -16.92 8.71 -10.40
CA GLU A 373 -17.04 9.98 -9.71
C GLU A 373 -18.50 10.39 -9.85
N ALA A 374 -19.13 10.65 -8.72
CA ALA A 374 -20.54 11.00 -8.59
C ALA A 374 -20.85 12.27 -9.39
N SER A 375 -20.89 12.15 -10.71
CA SER A 375 -21.75 12.93 -11.56
C SER A 375 -23.15 12.51 -11.14
N ALA A 376 -23.72 13.29 -10.23
CA ALA A 376 -25.09 13.12 -9.78
C ALA A 376 -25.96 12.78 -11.00
N PRO A 377 -26.55 11.57 -11.08
CA PRO A 377 -27.53 11.31 -12.10
C PRO A 377 -28.78 12.10 -11.70
N GLN A 378 -28.85 13.36 -12.12
CA GLN A 378 -30.14 14.02 -12.26
C GLN A 378 -30.83 13.41 -13.47
N ARG A 379 -31.50 12.28 -13.27
CA ARG A 379 -32.60 11.79 -14.13
C ARG A 379 -33.65 11.08 -13.27
N PRO A 380 -34.92 11.12 -13.71
CA PRO A 380 -36.05 11.46 -12.87
C PRO A 380 -36.46 10.33 -11.93
N VAL A 381 -36.96 10.75 -10.77
CA VAL A 381 -37.78 9.93 -9.89
C VAL A 381 -38.99 9.43 -10.69
N LEU A 382 -38.85 8.28 -11.32
CA LEU A 382 -39.97 7.40 -11.54
C LEU A 382 -40.33 6.90 -10.15
N VAL A 383 -41.40 7.44 -9.56
CA VAL A 383 -42.13 6.71 -8.52
C VAL A 383 -43.00 5.70 -9.26
N PRO A 384 -42.70 4.39 -9.21
CA PRO A 384 -43.77 3.42 -9.26
C PRO A 384 -43.68 2.46 -8.07
N ALA A 385 -44.86 2.21 -7.49
CA ALA A 385 -45.14 1.30 -6.37
C ALA A 385 -44.54 1.70 -5.00
N GLN A 386 -45.38 1.64 -3.97
CA GLN A 386 -44.97 1.76 -2.57
C GLN A 386 -43.90 0.70 -2.28
N ARG A 387 -42.64 1.12 -2.16
CA ARG A 387 -41.55 0.22 -1.76
C ARG A 387 -41.82 -0.24 -0.35
N LYS A 388 -41.49 -1.49 -0.04
CA LYS A 388 -41.70 -2.08 1.29
C LYS A 388 -40.36 -2.53 1.86
N VAL A 389 -40.18 -2.39 3.17
CA VAL A 389 -39.00 -2.90 3.87
C VAL A 389 -39.39 -3.48 5.23
N ALA A 390 -38.91 -4.68 5.52
CA ALA A 390 -38.88 -5.25 6.85
C ALA A 390 -37.53 -4.93 7.51
N VAL A 391 -37.57 -4.40 8.73
CA VAL A 391 -36.38 -4.04 9.50
C VAL A 391 -36.09 -5.17 10.48
N THR A 392 -34.90 -5.76 10.38
CA THR A 392 -34.49 -6.86 11.26
C THR A 392 -33.19 -6.53 12.00
N PHE A 393 -33.07 -7.08 13.20
CA PHE A 393 -31.89 -6.88 14.04
C PHE A 393 -31.27 -8.23 14.38
N VAL A 394 -30.00 -8.45 14.03
CA VAL A 394 -29.28 -9.69 14.38
C VAL A 394 -28.49 -9.53 15.67
N SER A 395 -28.24 -10.67 16.31
CA SER A 395 -27.48 -10.80 17.55
C SER A 395 -28.07 -10.01 18.71
N MET A 396 -29.38 -10.11 18.87
CA MET A 396 -30.12 -9.59 20.03
C MET A 396 -29.78 -10.36 21.31
N PRO A 397 -29.93 -9.75 22.51
CA PRO A 397 -30.45 -8.39 22.77
C PRO A 397 -29.42 -7.26 22.57
N ALA A 398 -28.15 -7.60 22.39
CA ALA A 398 -27.08 -6.66 22.11
C ALA A 398 -25.99 -7.36 21.32
N THR A 399 -25.34 -6.63 20.41
CA THR A 399 -24.31 -7.18 19.53
C THR A 399 -23.25 -8.01 20.27
N TRP A 400 -22.89 -9.15 19.67
CA TRP A 400 -21.84 -10.06 20.16
C TRP A 400 -20.42 -9.54 19.91
N ILE A 401 -20.27 -8.49 19.10
CA ILE A 401 -18.98 -7.95 18.65
C ILE A 401 -18.26 -7.23 19.79
N TYR A 402 -19.01 -6.66 20.73
CA TYR A 402 -18.46 -5.93 21.86
C TYR A 402 -19.44 -5.90 23.03
N TYR A 403 -18.92 -5.91 24.25
CA TYR A 403 -19.74 -5.72 25.45
C TYR A 403 -20.12 -4.24 25.66
N ASP A 404 -21.41 -3.92 25.69
CA ASP A 404 -21.89 -2.60 26.07
C ASP A 404 -22.57 -2.64 27.46
N PRO A 405 -21.98 -2.04 28.51
CA PRO A 405 -22.61 -1.96 29.83
C PRO A 405 -23.91 -1.12 29.81
N ARG A 406 -24.18 -0.41 28.72
CA ARG A 406 -25.36 0.45 28.54
C ARG A 406 -26.37 -0.13 27.55
N ALA A 407 -26.24 -1.41 27.20
CA ALA A 407 -27.10 -2.11 26.25
C ALA A 407 -28.60 -1.90 26.50
N GLU A 408 -29.03 -1.88 27.78
CA GLU A 408 -30.42 -1.58 28.13
C GLU A 408 -30.87 -0.20 27.63
N ARG A 409 -30.07 0.83 27.86
CA ARG A 409 -30.39 2.21 27.45
C ARG A 409 -30.44 2.31 25.93
N GLU A 410 -29.47 1.71 25.23
CA GLU A 410 -29.42 1.74 23.78
C GLU A 410 -30.61 0.99 23.17
N LEU A 411 -30.98 -0.17 23.73
CA LEU A 411 -32.16 -0.91 23.30
C LEU A 411 -33.46 -0.14 23.56
N ARG A 412 -33.61 0.50 24.72
CA ARG A 412 -34.77 1.36 25.02
C ARG A 412 -34.89 2.51 24.02
N LYS A 413 -33.77 3.15 23.68
CA LYS A 413 -33.73 4.22 22.69
C LYS A 413 -34.12 3.73 21.30
N LEU A 414 -33.61 2.57 20.90
CA LEU A 414 -33.97 1.91 19.65
C LEU A 414 -35.48 1.59 19.59
N ILE A 415 -36.02 0.95 20.63
CA ILE A 415 -37.46 0.65 20.76
C ILE A 415 -38.30 1.92 20.67
N ALA A 416 -37.89 3.00 21.34
CA ALA A 416 -38.62 4.26 21.33
C ALA A 416 -38.71 4.85 19.92
N SER A 417 -37.61 4.84 19.17
CA SER A 417 -37.60 5.30 17.77
C SER A 417 -38.48 4.41 16.88
N LEU A 418 -38.34 3.08 16.96
CA LEU A 418 -39.16 2.15 16.18
C LEU A 418 -40.67 2.35 16.43
N ASN A 419 -41.07 2.52 17.70
CA ASN A 419 -42.46 2.79 18.06
C ASN A 419 -42.95 4.16 17.60
N ALA A 420 -42.12 5.21 17.72
CA ALA A 420 -42.48 6.56 17.26
C ALA A 420 -42.80 6.60 15.75
N HIS A 421 -42.15 5.73 14.97
CA HIS A 421 -42.35 5.63 13.53
C HIS A 421 -43.26 4.45 13.10
N ASN A 422 -43.86 3.73 14.05
CA ASN A 422 -44.70 2.55 13.82
C ASN A 422 -44.03 1.47 12.96
N ILE A 423 -42.75 1.17 13.26
CA ILE A 423 -41.94 0.23 12.48
C ILE A 423 -42.07 -1.17 13.09
N PRO A 424 -42.74 -2.12 12.42
CA PRO A 424 -42.62 -3.53 12.81
C PRO A 424 -41.17 -3.99 12.66
N ALA A 425 -40.67 -4.70 13.67
CA ALA A 425 -39.29 -5.20 13.69
C ALA A 425 -39.22 -6.64 14.21
N THR A 426 -38.22 -7.38 13.70
CA THR A 426 -37.91 -8.74 14.16
C THR A 426 -36.46 -8.81 14.63
N GLY A 427 -36.24 -9.27 15.86
CA GLY A 427 -34.92 -9.44 16.45
C GLY A 427 -34.47 -10.91 16.45
N PHE A 428 -33.28 -11.21 15.93
CA PHE A 428 -32.70 -12.55 15.95
C PHE A 428 -31.75 -12.71 17.13
N VAL A 429 -32.09 -13.61 18.05
CA VAL A 429 -31.39 -13.80 19.32
C VAL A 429 -30.21 -14.74 19.14
N ASN A 430 -29.05 -14.30 19.61
CA ASN A 430 -27.92 -15.19 19.85
C ASN A 430 -27.92 -15.54 21.34
N GLU A 431 -28.40 -16.73 21.70
CA GLU A 431 -28.56 -17.09 23.11
C GLU A 431 -27.24 -17.17 23.88
N SER A 432 -26.08 -17.36 23.22
CA SER A 432 -24.79 -17.25 23.92
C SER A 432 -24.60 -15.89 24.59
N SER A 433 -25.19 -14.84 24.01
CA SER A 433 -25.14 -13.50 24.58
C SER A 433 -26.00 -13.35 25.83
N LEU A 434 -26.91 -14.29 26.14
CA LEU A 434 -27.71 -14.29 27.35
C LEU A 434 -26.97 -14.87 28.55
N TYR A 435 -25.77 -15.41 28.37
CA TYR A 435 -24.98 -15.99 29.44
C TYR A 435 -23.77 -15.11 29.78
N HIS A 436 -23.46 -15.00 31.07
CA HIS A 436 -22.24 -14.39 31.59
C HIS A 436 -21.56 -15.38 32.54
N GLU A 437 -20.28 -15.67 32.30
CA GLU A 437 -19.52 -16.69 33.07
C GLU A 437 -20.21 -18.06 33.16
N GLY A 438 -20.95 -18.44 32.12
CA GLY A 438 -21.68 -19.71 32.05
C GLY A 438 -23.02 -19.73 32.80
N GLN A 439 -23.42 -18.63 33.42
CA GLN A 439 -24.72 -18.46 34.08
C GLN A 439 -25.65 -17.59 33.24
N LEU A 440 -26.96 -17.87 33.31
CA LEU A 440 -27.96 -17.07 32.62
C LEU A 440 -28.02 -15.66 33.24
N ASP A 441 -27.85 -14.63 32.41
CA ASP A 441 -27.97 -13.23 32.80
C ASP A 441 -29.43 -12.78 32.66
N GLU A 442 -30.15 -12.79 33.77
CA GLU A 442 -31.56 -12.37 33.86
C GLU A 442 -31.79 -10.93 33.38
N GLN A 443 -30.79 -10.05 33.47
CA GLN A 443 -30.93 -8.68 32.96
C GLN A 443 -30.99 -8.68 31.43
N ARG A 444 -30.22 -9.54 30.76
CA ARG A 444 -30.27 -9.70 29.30
C ARG A 444 -31.54 -10.39 28.83
N VAL A 445 -32.05 -11.36 29.58
CA VAL A 445 -33.37 -11.95 29.32
C VAL A 445 -34.47 -10.87 29.46
N ALA A 446 -34.37 -9.99 30.44
CA ALA A 446 -35.30 -8.87 30.61
C ALA A 446 -35.30 -7.90 29.42
N LEU A 447 -34.17 -7.73 28.72
CA LEU A 447 -34.10 -6.95 27.48
C LEU A 447 -34.92 -7.56 26.35
N LEU A 448 -34.92 -8.88 26.22
CA LEU A 448 -35.77 -9.58 25.25
C LEU A 448 -37.26 -9.47 25.60
N ARG A 449 -37.59 -9.53 26.90
CA ARG A 449 -38.96 -9.26 27.36
C ARG A 449 -39.39 -7.84 27.01
N LEU A 450 -38.54 -6.84 27.26
CA LEU A 450 -38.79 -5.45 26.89
C LEU A 450 -39.06 -5.29 25.38
N TRP A 451 -38.29 -5.97 24.53
CA TRP A 451 -38.49 -5.99 23.08
C TRP A 451 -39.84 -6.59 22.69
N LEU A 452 -40.21 -7.73 23.27
CA LEU A 452 -41.50 -8.38 23.02
C LEU A 452 -42.69 -7.56 23.55
N ASP A 453 -42.54 -6.93 24.71
CA ASP A 453 -43.56 -6.08 25.33
C ASP A 453 -43.82 -4.80 24.51
N ALA A 454 -42.82 -4.36 23.73
CA ALA A 454 -42.97 -3.30 22.75
C ALA A 454 -43.70 -3.75 21.45
N GLY A 455 -44.09 -5.03 21.34
CA GLY A 455 -44.86 -5.57 20.22
C GLY A 455 -44.03 -6.14 19.07
N PHE A 456 -42.71 -6.19 19.21
CA PHE A 456 -41.80 -6.72 18.18
C PHE A 456 -41.71 -8.26 18.20
N ASP A 457 -41.18 -8.86 17.14
CA ASP A 457 -41.00 -10.32 17.03
C ASP A 457 -39.57 -10.76 17.36
N LEU A 458 -39.39 -12.05 17.64
CA LEU A 458 -38.08 -12.68 17.81
C LEU A 458 -37.90 -13.89 16.87
N GLY A 459 -36.65 -14.06 16.43
CA GLY A 459 -36.15 -15.23 15.73
C GLY A 459 -34.92 -15.80 16.42
N ALA A 460 -34.48 -16.98 16.01
CA ALA A 460 -33.33 -17.67 16.58
C ALA A 460 -32.07 -17.55 15.71
N GLN A 461 -30.92 -17.68 16.37
CA GLN A 461 -29.62 -17.96 15.76
C GLN A 461 -28.97 -19.14 16.49
N PRO A 462 -28.06 -19.89 15.85
CA PRO A 462 -27.26 -20.90 16.54
C PRO A 462 -26.52 -20.31 17.75
N ASN A 463 -26.33 -21.12 18.78
CA ASN A 463 -25.54 -20.79 19.97
C ASN A 463 -24.26 -21.64 19.97
N PRO A 464 -23.04 -21.07 19.78
CA PRO A 464 -22.66 -19.68 20.03
C PRO A 464 -22.38 -18.85 18.76
N HIS A 465 -23.36 -18.72 17.85
CA HIS A 465 -23.25 -17.95 16.60
C HIS A 465 -22.29 -18.56 15.56
N ALA A 466 -22.28 -19.88 15.46
CA ALA A 466 -21.44 -20.65 14.55
C ALA A 466 -21.92 -20.57 13.07
N SER A 467 -20.94 -20.55 12.15
CA SER A 467 -21.19 -20.59 10.70
C SER A 467 -21.39 -22.03 10.23
N LEU A 468 -22.40 -22.29 9.39
CA LEU A 468 -22.57 -23.61 8.79
C LEU A 468 -21.39 -24.00 7.87
N TYR A 469 -20.61 -23.04 7.37
CA TYR A 469 -19.40 -23.33 6.57
C TYR A 469 -18.28 -23.94 7.40
N ASP A 470 -18.07 -23.46 8.62
CA ASP A 470 -16.92 -23.82 9.46
C ASP A 470 -17.25 -24.93 10.46
N THR A 471 -18.51 -25.29 10.60
CA THR A 471 -19.01 -26.16 11.66
C THR A 471 -19.62 -27.42 11.04
N PRO A 472 -19.20 -28.62 11.47
CA PRO A 472 -19.82 -29.86 11.02
C PRO A 472 -21.34 -29.82 11.21
N LEU A 473 -22.09 -30.37 10.26
CA LEU A 473 -23.56 -30.29 10.27
C LEU A 473 -24.18 -30.75 11.59
N ALA A 474 -23.71 -31.88 12.15
CA ALA A 474 -24.23 -32.40 13.41
C ALA A 474 -24.03 -31.42 14.58
N ASP A 475 -22.88 -30.75 14.64
CA ASP A 475 -22.59 -29.74 15.66
C ASP A 475 -23.44 -28.49 15.42
N PHE A 476 -23.59 -28.06 14.17
CA PHE A 476 -24.46 -26.94 13.81
C PHE A 476 -25.92 -27.19 14.21
N GLU A 477 -26.45 -28.38 13.95
CA GLU A 477 -27.81 -28.75 14.38
C GLU A 477 -27.95 -28.65 15.91
N GLN A 478 -26.97 -29.11 16.69
CA GLN A 478 -26.97 -28.93 18.14
C GLN A 478 -26.89 -27.46 18.56
N ASP A 479 -26.11 -26.64 17.85
CA ASP A 479 -26.03 -25.20 18.10
C ASP A 479 -27.38 -24.51 17.84
N VAL A 480 -28.15 -24.96 16.84
CA VAL A 480 -29.52 -24.48 16.60
C VAL A 480 -30.43 -24.86 17.77
N LEU A 481 -30.37 -26.10 18.26
CA LEU A 481 -31.19 -26.54 19.41
C LEU A 481 -30.88 -25.75 20.68
N ARG A 482 -29.62 -25.39 20.90
CA ARG A 482 -29.19 -24.53 22.02
C ARG A 482 -29.52 -23.06 21.81
N GLY A 483 -29.91 -22.66 20.61
CA GLY A 483 -30.27 -21.29 20.24
C GLY A 483 -31.78 -21.03 20.22
N GLU A 484 -32.61 -22.03 20.55
CA GLU A 484 -34.08 -21.93 20.53
C GLU A 484 -34.75 -22.05 21.91
N GLU A 485 -33.99 -22.36 22.96
CA GLU A 485 -34.52 -22.70 24.28
C GLU A 485 -35.18 -21.49 24.96
N ILE A 486 -34.41 -20.44 25.26
CA ILE A 486 -34.91 -19.26 25.97
C ILE A 486 -35.84 -18.44 25.07
N THR A 487 -35.46 -18.26 23.81
CA THR A 487 -36.22 -17.49 22.82
C THR A 487 -37.58 -18.13 22.55
N GLY A 488 -37.61 -19.46 22.40
CA GLY A 488 -38.84 -20.22 22.23
C GLY A 488 -39.75 -20.14 23.46
N GLN A 489 -39.18 -20.23 24.66
CA GLN A 489 -39.93 -20.05 25.91
C GLN A 489 -40.57 -18.66 26.00
N LEU A 490 -39.81 -17.59 25.75
CA LEU A 490 -40.29 -16.20 25.84
C LEU A 490 -41.43 -15.89 24.87
N LEU A 491 -41.38 -16.48 23.66
CA LEU A 491 -42.46 -16.38 22.68
C LEU A 491 -43.70 -17.19 23.11
N LYS A 492 -43.50 -18.41 23.63
CA LYS A 492 -44.58 -19.27 24.11
C LYS A 492 -45.34 -18.65 25.28
N GLU A 493 -44.65 -17.96 26.20
CA GLU A 493 -45.25 -17.18 27.28
C GLU A 493 -46.25 -16.12 26.78
N ARG A 494 -46.08 -15.65 25.53
CA ARG A 494 -46.95 -14.67 24.86
C ARG A 494 -47.89 -15.30 23.83
N GLY A 495 -48.05 -16.63 23.84
CA GLY A 495 -48.91 -17.35 22.89
C GLY A 495 -48.40 -17.34 21.45
N ARG A 496 -47.11 -17.05 21.24
CA ARG A 496 -46.45 -17.02 19.93
C ARG A 496 -45.55 -18.24 19.76
N SER A 497 -45.30 -18.63 18.52
CA SER A 497 -44.34 -19.67 18.16
C SER A 497 -43.07 -19.06 17.59
N LEU A 498 -41.93 -19.67 17.89
CA LEU A 498 -40.65 -19.38 17.26
C LEU A 498 -40.66 -19.95 15.84
N ARG A 499 -40.56 -19.06 14.84
CA ARG A 499 -40.71 -19.41 13.42
C ARG A 499 -39.63 -18.85 12.51
N TYR A 500 -38.70 -18.04 13.01
CA TYR A 500 -37.65 -17.45 12.19
C TYR A 500 -36.27 -17.91 12.60
N PHE A 501 -35.41 -18.15 11.61
CA PHE A 501 -34.03 -18.54 11.82
C PHE A 501 -33.10 -17.69 10.95
N SER A 502 -32.02 -17.15 11.51
CA SER A 502 -31.01 -16.41 10.77
C SER A 502 -29.65 -17.11 10.83
N TYR A 503 -29.13 -17.47 9.66
CA TYR A 503 -27.76 -17.97 9.53
C TYR A 503 -26.74 -16.91 9.96
N PRO A 504 -25.82 -17.23 10.89
CA PRO A 504 -24.66 -16.40 11.17
C PRO A 504 -23.87 -16.09 9.91
N PHE A 505 -23.44 -14.83 9.78
CA PHE A 505 -22.69 -14.34 8.61
C PHE A 505 -23.42 -14.51 7.28
N LEU A 506 -24.73 -14.78 7.28
CA LEU A 506 -25.51 -15.17 6.10
C LEU A 506 -24.95 -16.41 5.38
N ASN A 507 -24.07 -17.20 6.02
CA ASN A 507 -23.45 -18.34 5.37
C ASN A 507 -24.34 -19.58 5.45
N THR A 508 -24.65 -20.18 4.30
CA THR A 508 -25.56 -21.32 4.16
C THR A 508 -24.87 -22.67 3.95
N GLY A 509 -23.56 -22.76 4.22
CA GLY A 509 -22.80 -24.01 4.19
C GLY A 509 -21.80 -24.16 3.04
N PRO A 510 -20.92 -25.17 3.13
CA PRO A 510 -19.80 -25.35 2.21
C PRO A 510 -20.17 -26.03 0.90
N ASP A 511 -21.21 -26.86 0.89
CA ASP A 511 -21.67 -27.64 -0.26
C ASP A 511 -23.19 -27.84 -0.24
N ALA A 512 -23.73 -28.30 -1.37
CA ALA A 512 -25.17 -28.41 -1.58
C ALA A 512 -25.83 -29.46 -0.67
N ALA A 513 -25.13 -30.56 -0.39
CA ALA A 513 -25.65 -31.64 0.44
C ALA A 513 -25.79 -31.19 1.90
N THR A 514 -24.78 -30.49 2.42
CA THR A 514 -24.79 -29.92 3.77
C THR A 514 -25.88 -28.87 3.92
N LYS A 515 -26.03 -27.98 2.92
CA LYS A 515 -27.09 -26.97 2.89
C LYS A 515 -28.48 -27.62 2.90
N GLU A 516 -28.74 -28.55 1.98
CA GLU A 516 -30.03 -29.24 1.87
C GLU A 516 -30.40 -29.96 3.17
N ALA A 517 -29.44 -30.65 3.80
CA ALA A 517 -29.66 -31.33 5.07
C ALA A 517 -29.98 -30.34 6.21
N ALA A 518 -29.24 -29.23 6.30
CA ALA A 518 -29.51 -28.18 7.29
C ALA A 518 -30.88 -27.53 7.08
N GLU A 519 -31.24 -27.19 5.84
CA GLU A 519 -32.55 -26.61 5.52
C GLU A 519 -33.69 -27.58 5.80
N LYS A 520 -33.51 -28.88 5.55
CA LYS A 520 -34.47 -29.93 5.92
C LYS A 520 -34.64 -30.03 7.44
N PHE A 521 -33.55 -29.97 8.19
CA PHE A 521 -33.58 -29.94 9.66
C PHE A 521 -34.34 -28.71 10.19
N LEU A 522 -34.07 -27.52 9.64
CA LEU A 522 -34.76 -26.28 10.01
C LEU A 522 -36.24 -26.32 9.61
N ALA A 523 -36.57 -26.83 8.44
CA ALA A 523 -37.96 -26.97 7.97
C ALA A 523 -38.77 -27.94 8.84
N ALA A 524 -38.16 -29.04 9.31
CA ALA A 524 -38.79 -29.97 10.26
C ALA A 524 -39.14 -29.31 11.61
N ARG A 525 -38.52 -28.16 11.90
CA ARG A 525 -38.80 -27.31 13.08
C ARG A 525 -39.70 -26.12 12.76
N HIS A 526 -40.27 -26.09 11.56
CA HIS A 526 -41.14 -25.01 11.08
C HIS A 526 -40.45 -23.64 11.02
N TYR A 527 -39.13 -23.60 10.89
CA TYR A 527 -38.40 -22.36 10.66
C TYR A 527 -38.60 -21.83 9.24
N ARG A 528 -38.73 -20.51 9.16
CA ARG A 528 -38.57 -19.69 7.97
C ARG A 528 -37.20 -19.04 8.04
N ILE A 529 -36.43 -19.16 6.97
CA ILE A 529 -35.09 -18.59 6.90
C ILE A 529 -35.19 -17.08 6.71
N HIS A 530 -34.39 -16.33 7.47
CA HIS A 530 -34.20 -14.89 7.34
C HIS A 530 -33.46 -14.56 6.03
N GLN A 531 -34.23 -14.37 4.95
CA GLN A 531 -33.68 -14.10 3.62
C GLN A 531 -33.38 -12.61 3.46
N VAL A 532 -32.18 -12.20 3.89
CA VAL A 532 -31.71 -10.81 3.83
C VAL A 532 -31.48 -10.38 2.39
N THR A 533 -32.19 -9.34 1.95
CA THR A 533 -31.95 -8.74 0.63
C THR A 533 -30.98 -7.58 0.70
N ILE A 534 -30.94 -6.83 1.81
CA ILE A 534 -30.02 -5.71 2.02
C ILE A 534 -29.08 -6.06 3.16
N ASP A 535 -27.90 -6.57 2.80
CA ASP A 535 -26.76 -6.70 3.71
C ASP A 535 -25.95 -5.40 3.71
N ASN A 536 -25.20 -5.14 4.78
CA ASN A 536 -24.41 -3.93 4.94
C ASN A 536 -23.35 -4.08 6.03
N MET A 537 -22.56 -3.03 6.22
CA MET A 537 -21.45 -3.01 7.18
C MET A 537 -21.74 -2.21 8.45
N ASP A 538 -23.00 -2.07 8.86
CA ASP A 538 -23.36 -1.36 10.10
C ASP A 538 -22.66 -1.92 11.33
N TRP A 539 -22.32 -3.20 11.34
CA TRP A 539 -21.52 -3.84 12.39
C TRP A 539 -20.15 -3.20 12.55
N LEU A 540 -19.51 -2.84 11.44
CA LEU A 540 -18.19 -2.19 11.43
C LEU A 540 -18.33 -0.74 11.88
N PHE A 541 -19.31 -0.01 11.35
CA PHE A 541 -19.61 1.35 11.79
C PHE A 541 -19.92 1.38 13.30
N GLY A 542 -20.74 0.44 13.77
CA GLY A 542 -21.09 0.28 15.18
C GLY A 542 -19.88 -0.01 16.07
N LYS A 543 -18.95 -0.87 15.63
CA LYS A 543 -17.70 -1.14 16.35
C LYS A 543 -16.84 0.12 16.49
N VAL A 544 -16.57 0.81 15.37
CA VAL A 544 -15.75 2.03 15.38
C VAL A 544 -16.41 3.13 16.23
N TYR A 545 -17.73 3.30 16.11
CA TYR A 545 -18.50 4.23 16.93
C TYR A 545 -18.35 3.94 18.43
N MET A 546 -18.46 2.66 18.82
CA MET A 546 -18.36 2.26 20.22
C MET A 546 -16.95 2.36 20.78
N ASP A 547 -15.94 2.03 19.99
CA ASP A 547 -14.54 2.19 20.39
C ASP A 547 -14.18 3.67 20.57
N ALA A 548 -14.68 4.55 19.69
CA ALA A 548 -14.55 6.00 19.86
C ALA A 548 -15.26 6.49 21.13
N ARG A 549 -16.49 6.02 21.35
CA ARG A 549 -17.30 6.33 22.55
C ARG A 549 -16.59 5.95 23.84
N ARG A 550 -15.98 4.76 23.90
CA ARG A 550 -15.21 4.29 25.07
C ARG A 550 -13.97 5.15 25.36
N ARG A 551 -13.35 5.71 24.31
CA ARG A 551 -12.19 6.61 24.44
C ARG A 551 -12.58 8.06 24.70
N GLY A 552 -13.86 8.40 24.68
CA GLY A 552 -14.33 9.80 24.74
C GLY A 552 -13.99 10.62 23.49
N ASP A 553 -13.80 9.96 22.35
CA ASP A 553 -13.48 10.60 21.07
C ASP A 553 -14.77 11.00 20.33
N GLU A 554 -15.37 12.11 20.77
CA GLU A 554 -16.62 12.64 20.21
C GLU A 554 -16.49 13.00 18.72
N ALA A 555 -15.30 13.44 18.28
CA ALA A 555 -15.06 13.80 16.89
C ALA A 555 -15.17 12.59 15.96
N THR A 556 -14.55 11.46 16.34
CA THR A 556 -14.69 10.21 15.59
C THR A 556 -16.12 9.68 15.66
N MET A 557 -16.78 9.71 16.83
CA MET A 557 -18.19 9.30 16.94
C MET A 557 -19.07 10.07 15.97
N GLN A 558 -18.99 11.41 15.97
CA GLN A 558 -19.77 12.27 15.11
C GLN A 558 -19.49 11.99 13.64
N ARG A 559 -18.22 11.85 13.27
CA ARG A 559 -17.83 11.53 11.88
C ARG A 559 -18.41 10.21 11.40
N VAL A 560 -18.32 9.16 12.22
CA VAL A 560 -18.92 7.84 11.89
C VAL A 560 -20.44 7.97 11.73
N ALA A 561 -21.09 8.72 12.63
CA ALA A 561 -22.53 9.01 12.56
C ALA A 561 -22.93 9.77 11.28
N ASP A 562 -22.14 10.75 10.86
CA ASP A 562 -22.39 11.57 9.67
C ASP A 562 -22.17 10.79 8.36
N GLU A 563 -21.22 9.85 8.34
CA GLU A 563 -20.94 9.00 7.18
C GLU A 563 -21.87 7.78 7.07
N TYR A 564 -22.50 7.36 8.18
CA TYR A 564 -23.30 6.13 8.25
C TYR A 564 -24.56 6.17 7.38
N VAL A 565 -25.41 7.18 7.52
CA VAL A 565 -26.67 7.27 6.76
C VAL A 565 -26.43 7.41 5.24
N PRO A 566 -25.49 8.26 4.77
CA PRO A 566 -25.11 8.30 3.36
C PRO A 566 -24.55 6.97 2.83
N TYR A 567 -23.84 6.20 3.65
CA TYR A 567 -23.40 4.85 3.28
C TYR A 567 -24.60 3.90 3.12
N MET A 568 -25.53 3.90 4.08
CA MET A 568 -26.76 3.09 3.99
C MET A 568 -27.58 3.45 2.75
N GLU A 569 -27.69 4.74 2.40
CA GLU A 569 -28.39 5.16 1.19
C GLU A 569 -27.78 4.58 -0.10
N ARG A 570 -26.44 4.50 -0.18
CA ARG A 570 -25.75 3.83 -1.29
C ARG A 570 -26.00 2.33 -1.31
N MET A 571 -26.06 1.68 -0.14
CA MET A 571 -26.41 0.26 -0.04
C MET A 571 -27.83 0.00 -0.55
N PHE A 572 -28.79 0.85 -0.19
CA PHE A 572 -30.15 0.76 -0.73
C PHE A 572 -30.19 0.94 -2.24
N GLU A 573 -29.53 1.96 -2.78
CA GLU A 573 -29.46 2.17 -4.24
C GLU A 573 -28.89 0.94 -4.98
N PHE A 574 -27.81 0.36 -4.44
CA PHE A 574 -27.21 -0.85 -4.98
C PHE A 574 -28.19 -2.03 -5.01
N TYR A 575 -28.84 -2.31 -3.88
CA TYR A 575 -29.74 -3.46 -3.74
C TYR A 575 -31.06 -3.28 -4.48
N GLU A 576 -31.57 -2.06 -4.57
CA GLU A 576 -32.71 -1.71 -5.43
C GLU A 576 -32.38 -1.98 -6.90
N GLN A 577 -31.20 -1.57 -7.38
CA GLN A 577 -30.77 -1.85 -8.75
C GLN A 577 -30.55 -3.34 -8.98
N LEU A 578 -29.88 -4.03 -8.04
CA LEU A 578 -29.68 -5.47 -8.11
C LEU A 578 -31.02 -6.22 -8.15
N SER A 579 -32.02 -5.74 -7.41
CA SER A 579 -33.36 -6.32 -7.42
C SER A 579 -33.98 -6.21 -8.81
N ARG A 580 -33.98 -5.01 -9.41
CA ARG A 580 -34.52 -4.80 -10.76
C ARG A 580 -33.81 -5.64 -11.81
N ASP A 581 -32.49 -5.67 -11.78
CA ASP A 581 -31.69 -6.41 -12.76
C ASP A 581 -31.91 -7.92 -12.66
N THR A 582 -32.13 -8.43 -11.45
CA THR A 582 -32.23 -9.87 -11.23
C THR A 582 -33.69 -10.37 -11.29
N LEU A 583 -34.61 -9.66 -10.64
CA LEU A 583 -36.02 -10.03 -10.42
C LEU A 583 -36.97 -9.38 -11.44
N GLY A 584 -36.51 -8.38 -12.18
CA GLY A 584 -37.37 -7.55 -13.03
C GLY A 584 -38.28 -6.60 -12.25
N HIS A 585 -38.22 -6.60 -10.91
CA HIS A 585 -38.96 -5.72 -10.00
C HIS A 585 -38.22 -5.60 -8.65
N GLU A 586 -38.63 -4.67 -7.81
CA GLU A 586 -38.14 -4.54 -6.42
C GLU A 586 -39.08 -5.30 -5.49
N PRO A 587 -38.68 -6.43 -4.89
CA PRO A 587 -39.49 -7.10 -3.88
C PRO A 587 -39.51 -6.23 -2.60
N PRO A 588 -40.45 -6.46 -1.67
CA PRO A 588 -40.28 -5.98 -0.30
C PRO A 588 -38.89 -6.35 0.20
N GLN A 589 -38.11 -5.38 0.67
CA GLN A 589 -36.73 -5.61 1.08
C GLN A 589 -36.68 -6.11 2.53
N VAL A 590 -35.69 -6.93 2.87
CA VAL A 590 -35.37 -7.32 4.24
C VAL A 590 -34.02 -6.72 4.60
N LEU A 591 -34.04 -5.71 5.44
CA LEU A 591 -32.88 -4.96 5.91
C LEU A 591 -32.32 -5.61 7.18
N LEU A 592 -31.08 -6.07 7.12
CA LEU A 592 -30.35 -6.56 8.29
C LEU A 592 -29.61 -5.41 8.99
N LEU A 593 -29.81 -5.27 10.30
CA LEU A 593 -29.08 -4.35 11.16
C LEU A 593 -28.58 -5.08 12.42
N MET A 594 -27.67 -4.46 13.16
CA MET A 594 -27.33 -4.84 14.53
C MET A 594 -28.09 -4.01 15.54
N ALA A 595 -28.46 -4.60 16.69
CA ALA A 595 -28.86 -3.84 17.86
C ALA A 595 -27.63 -3.18 18.51
N SER A 596 -27.18 -2.10 17.88
CA SER A 596 -25.97 -1.36 18.21
C SER A 596 -26.31 0.02 18.73
N ALA A 597 -25.37 0.58 19.46
CA ALA A 597 -25.48 1.91 20.02
C ALA A 597 -25.47 3.00 18.92
N LEU A 598 -24.83 2.74 17.77
CA LEU A 598 -24.92 3.60 16.58
C LEU A 598 -26.35 3.59 16.01
N ASN A 599 -26.95 2.41 15.85
CA ASN A 599 -28.32 2.30 15.33
C ASN A 599 -29.32 2.90 16.32
N ALA A 600 -29.12 2.75 17.63
CA ALA A 600 -29.92 3.46 18.63
C ALA A 600 -29.83 4.99 18.49
N ASP A 601 -28.65 5.53 18.13
CA ASP A 601 -28.45 6.96 17.92
C ASP A 601 -28.96 7.47 16.57
N LYS A 602 -28.94 6.63 15.53
CA LYS A 602 -29.20 7.01 14.13
C LYS A 602 -30.47 6.43 13.51
N MET A 603 -31.29 5.71 14.28
CA MET A 603 -32.52 5.11 13.75
C MET A 603 -33.46 6.15 13.14
N ASP A 604 -33.71 7.29 13.80
CA ASP A 604 -34.57 8.35 13.24
C ASP A 604 -34.05 8.89 11.90
N ASP A 605 -32.73 9.06 11.76
CA ASP A 605 -32.10 9.53 10.52
C ASP A 605 -32.22 8.47 9.40
N LEU A 606 -32.05 7.17 9.74
CA LEU A 606 -32.26 6.06 8.81
C LEU A 606 -33.71 5.99 8.36
N VAL A 607 -34.67 6.12 9.29
CA VAL A 607 -36.10 6.12 8.98
C VAL A 607 -36.45 7.26 8.05
N ALA A 608 -35.96 8.47 8.33
CA ALA A 608 -36.15 9.61 7.46
C ALA A 608 -35.55 9.37 6.06
N MET A 609 -34.41 8.70 5.95
CA MET A 609 -33.82 8.30 4.67
C MET A 609 -34.73 7.33 3.92
N LEU A 610 -35.21 6.27 4.57
CA LEU A 610 -36.09 5.27 3.97
C LEU A 610 -37.42 5.87 3.50
N GLN A 611 -38.03 6.73 4.31
CA GLN A 611 -39.26 7.46 3.95
C GLN A 611 -39.04 8.37 2.73
N ARG A 612 -37.91 9.11 2.68
CA ARG A 612 -37.55 9.91 1.50
C ARG A 612 -37.39 9.06 0.24
N ARG A 613 -36.92 7.82 0.37
CA ARG A 613 -36.80 6.84 -0.72
C ARG A 613 -38.11 6.13 -1.07
N GLY A 614 -39.21 6.44 -0.38
CA GLY A 614 -40.54 5.92 -0.65
C GLY A 614 -40.84 4.56 -0.01
N TYR A 615 -40.07 4.15 1.00
CA TYR A 615 -40.30 2.91 1.72
C TYR A 615 -41.43 3.02 2.76
N GLN A 616 -42.24 1.96 2.81
CA GLN A 616 -43.17 1.65 3.89
C GLN A 616 -42.62 0.48 4.71
N PHE A 617 -42.83 0.55 6.01
CA PHE A 617 -42.37 -0.48 6.93
C PHE A 617 -43.40 -1.60 7.04
N VAL A 618 -42.95 -2.84 6.87
CA VAL A 618 -43.80 -4.04 6.89
C VAL A 618 -43.18 -5.11 7.78
N THR A 619 -44.00 -6.04 8.26
CA THR A 619 -43.50 -7.18 9.04
C THR A 619 -42.61 -8.08 8.18
N LEU A 620 -41.72 -8.85 8.81
CA LEU A 620 -40.93 -9.86 8.10
C LEU A 620 -41.82 -10.89 7.39
N ASP A 621 -42.93 -11.29 8.02
CA ASP A 621 -43.93 -12.19 7.43
C ASP A 621 -44.60 -11.59 6.19
N GLU A 622 -44.85 -10.29 6.16
CA GLU A 622 -45.40 -9.62 4.97
C GLU A 622 -44.35 -9.49 3.87
N ALA A 623 -43.10 -9.15 4.21
CA ALA A 623 -42.04 -9.04 3.21
C ALA A 623 -41.78 -10.38 2.50
N GLN A 624 -41.68 -11.47 3.27
CA GLN A 624 -41.37 -12.81 2.73
C GLN A 624 -42.57 -13.52 2.06
N GLN A 625 -43.74 -12.86 1.94
CA GLN A 625 -44.85 -13.36 1.12
C GLN A 625 -44.63 -13.16 -0.38
N ASP A 626 -43.72 -12.26 -0.76
CA ASP A 626 -43.39 -12.08 -2.18
C ASP A 626 -42.85 -13.40 -2.77
N LYS A 627 -43.29 -13.72 -3.99
CA LYS A 627 -42.91 -14.96 -4.68
C LYS A 627 -41.41 -15.09 -4.86
N ALA A 628 -40.68 -13.97 -4.91
CA ALA A 628 -39.23 -13.95 -4.94
C ALA A 628 -38.65 -14.84 -3.84
N TYR A 629 -39.13 -14.72 -2.60
CA TYR A 629 -38.60 -15.42 -1.42
C TYR A 629 -38.80 -16.95 -1.44
N SER A 630 -39.64 -17.46 -2.35
CA SER A 630 -39.79 -18.90 -2.59
C SER A 630 -38.80 -19.47 -3.62
N LEU A 631 -37.92 -18.63 -4.19
CA LEU A 631 -36.98 -19.07 -5.22
C LEU A 631 -35.84 -19.91 -4.63
N PRO A 632 -35.37 -20.95 -5.34
CA PRO A 632 -34.33 -21.82 -4.85
C PRO A 632 -33.01 -21.04 -4.71
N ASP A 633 -32.38 -21.18 -3.55
CA ASP A 633 -31.05 -20.64 -3.25
C ASP A 633 -30.01 -21.75 -3.43
N THR A 634 -29.35 -21.80 -4.58
CA THR A 634 -28.36 -22.85 -4.91
C THR A 634 -26.93 -22.48 -4.54
N TYR A 635 -26.70 -21.29 -3.97
CA TYR A 635 -25.35 -20.85 -3.64
C TYR A 635 -24.80 -21.60 -2.42
N THR A 636 -23.55 -22.05 -2.56
CA THR A 636 -22.73 -22.68 -1.52
C THR A 636 -21.31 -22.13 -1.63
N GLY A 637 -20.68 -21.78 -0.52
CA GLY A 637 -19.36 -21.20 -0.55
C GLY A 637 -18.97 -20.47 0.73
N PRO A 638 -17.71 -20.03 0.84
CA PRO A 638 -17.18 -19.39 2.05
C PRO A 638 -17.77 -18.00 2.29
N MET A 639 -18.27 -17.32 1.24
CA MET A 639 -18.72 -15.93 1.40
C MET A 639 -20.12 -15.86 1.99
N GLY A 640 -20.22 -15.11 3.09
CA GLY A 640 -21.47 -14.60 3.60
C GLY A 640 -21.96 -13.42 2.76
N ILE A 641 -22.90 -13.65 1.85
CA ILE A 641 -23.47 -12.62 0.98
C ILE A 641 -25.00 -12.62 1.09
N SER A 642 -25.62 -11.48 0.79
CA SER A 642 -27.07 -11.33 0.83
C SER A 642 -27.77 -12.38 -0.05
N TRP A 643 -28.98 -12.75 0.35
CA TRP A 643 -29.80 -13.71 -0.38
C TRP A 643 -30.10 -13.22 -1.81
N LEU A 644 -30.21 -11.90 -2.03
CA LEU A 644 -30.39 -11.36 -3.38
C LEU A 644 -29.15 -11.54 -4.28
N GLN A 645 -27.94 -11.33 -3.74
CA GLN A 645 -26.69 -11.58 -4.48
C GLN A 645 -26.53 -13.06 -4.82
N ARG A 646 -26.86 -13.96 -3.88
CA ARG A 646 -26.86 -15.42 -4.14
C ARG A 646 -27.74 -15.78 -5.32
N TRP A 647 -28.91 -15.17 -5.41
CA TRP A 647 -29.83 -15.42 -6.51
C TRP A 647 -29.36 -14.83 -7.84
N ALA A 648 -28.75 -13.64 -7.83
CA ALA A 648 -28.11 -13.09 -9.02
C ALA A 648 -27.04 -14.05 -9.58
N MET A 649 -26.22 -14.60 -8.70
CA MET A 649 -25.22 -15.60 -9.07
C MET A 649 -25.85 -16.90 -9.57
N ALA A 650 -26.90 -17.39 -8.91
CA ALA A 650 -27.64 -18.59 -9.34
C ALA A 650 -28.26 -18.44 -10.74
N LYS A 651 -28.60 -17.22 -11.15
CA LYS A 651 -29.10 -16.88 -12.49
C LYS A 651 -27.99 -16.65 -13.53
N GLY A 652 -26.72 -16.87 -13.17
CA GLY A 652 -25.58 -16.70 -14.06
C GLY A 652 -25.08 -15.26 -14.18
N ALA A 653 -25.55 -14.32 -13.34
CA ALA A 653 -24.94 -13.00 -13.27
C ALA A 653 -23.59 -13.08 -12.54
N SER A 654 -22.64 -12.27 -12.96
CA SER A 654 -21.38 -12.10 -12.22
C SER A 654 -21.62 -11.48 -10.85
N PHE A 655 -20.79 -11.84 -9.88
CA PHE A 655 -20.85 -11.23 -8.55
C PHE A 655 -20.65 -9.71 -8.67
N ARG A 656 -21.63 -8.95 -8.21
CA ARG A 656 -21.57 -7.49 -8.19
C ARG A 656 -21.04 -7.04 -6.82
N LYS A 657 -19.90 -6.36 -6.83
CA LYS A 657 -19.30 -5.78 -5.63
C LYS A 657 -20.21 -4.70 -5.06
N GLU A 658 -20.45 -4.76 -3.75
CA GLU A 658 -21.18 -3.73 -3.02
C GLU A 658 -20.45 -2.38 -3.05
N PRO A 659 -21.17 -1.27 -2.79
CA PRO A 659 -20.55 0.05 -2.63
C PRO A 659 -19.40 0.03 -1.63
N TYR A 660 -18.29 0.66 -2.00
CA TYR A 660 -17.14 0.78 -1.11
C TYR A 660 -17.53 1.54 0.17
N LEU A 661 -16.90 1.13 1.27
CA LEU A 661 -16.90 1.91 2.50
C LEU A 661 -16.36 3.32 2.21
N PRO A 662 -16.86 4.35 2.92
CA PRO A 662 -16.23 5.67 2.91
C PRO A 662 -14.71 5.55 3.08
N PRO A 663 -13.88 6.36 2.39
CA PRO A 663 -12.42 6.22 2.44
C PRO A 663 -11.85 6.19 3.87
N TYR A 664 -12.46 6.94 4.78
CA TYR A 664 -12.11 6.95 6.20
C TYR A 664 -12.46 5.65 6.93
N MET A 665 -13.52 4.96 6.52
CA MET A 665 -13.97 3.69 7.09
C MET A 665 -13.19 2.48 6.57
N GLN A 666 -12.56 2.59 5.39
CA GLN A 666 -11.79 1.49 4.78
C GLN A 666 -10.62 1.02 5.66
N GLN A 667 -10.01 1.93 6.43
CA GLN A 667 -8.92 1.57 7.35
C GLN A 667 -9.36 0.63 8.49
N TYR A 668 -10.67 0.50 8.71
CA TYR A 668 -11.24 -0.38 9.72
C TYR A 668 -11.79 -1.69 9.11
N ASP A 669 -11.77 -1.87 7.78
CA ASP A 669 -12.30 -3.07 7.13
C ASP A 669 -11.28 -4.23 7.12
N PHE A 670 -11.42 -5.11 8.11
CA PHE A 670 -10.52 -6.24 8.31
C PHE A 670 -10.70 -7.38 7.28
N ARG A 671 -11.73 -7.33 6.43
CA ARG A 671 -11.90 -8.33 5.35
C ARG A 671 -10.94 -8.08 4.19
N GLN A 672 -10.47 -6.85 3.99
CA GLN A 672 -9.45 -6.56 2.99
C GLN A 672 -8.03 -6.93 3.46
N SER A 673 -7.83 -7.21 4.75
CA SER A 673 -6.54 -7.61 5.32
C SER A 673 -6.31 -9.12 5.39
N GLY A 674 -7.25 -9.96 4.91
CA GLY A 674 -7.12 -11.43 4.95
C GLY A 674 -7.01 -12.01 6.36
N SER A 675 -7.36 -11.24 7.39
CA SER A 675 -7.37 -11.69 8.77
C SER A 675 -8.64 -12.50 9.03
N ASP A 676 -8.48 -13.65 9.70
CA ASP A 676 -9.59 -14.48 10.16
C ASP A 676 -10.55 -13.64 11.01
N PHE A 677 -11.78 -13.47 10.53
CA PHE A 677 -12.83 -12.62 11.11
C PHE A 677 -13.01 -12.88 12.61
N LYS A 678 -12.77 -14.13 13.05
CA LYS A 678 -12.91 -14.59 14.44
C LYS A 678 -11.77 -14.16 15.37
N THR A 679 -10.56 -13.90 14.86
CA THR A 679 -9.38 -13.64 15.70
C THR A 679 -9.33 -12.20 16.22
N ASN A 680 -9.89 -11.25 15.47
CA ASN A 680 -9.89 -9.81 15.81
C ASN A 680 -11.19 -9.31 16.47
N LEU A 681 -12.09 -10.24 16.82
CA LEU A 681 -13.31 -10.00 17.59
C LEU A 681 -13.16 -10.35 19.08
N LYS A 682 -12.06 -11.02 19.45
CA LYS A 682 -11.58 -11.10 20.83
C LYS A 682 -10.71 -9.89 21.14
#